data_AF-A0A523TZC6-F1
#
_entry.id   AF-A0A523TZC6-F1
#
_cell.length_a   1.000
_cell.length_b   1.000
_cell.length_c   1.000
_cell.angle_alpha   90.00
_cell.angle_beta   90.00
_cell.angle_gamma   90.00
#
_symmetry.space_group_name_H-M   'P 1'
#
loop_
_entity.id
_entity.type
_entity.pdbx_description
1 polymer ?
#
loop_
_entity_poly.entity_id
_entity_poly.type
_entity_poly.pdbx_seq_one_letter_code
_entity_poly.pdbx_strand_id
1 'polypeptide(L)'
;MLKDSKQKKEYDKNLSESKKKKKTGIFGDIKDIINYAKKDADVLLINILGDVLGKIPIPDAAGKVFNQNLAMRNMKIVKGPSGVRTGLGFTGTMFFNKFAVQATVYVMEDQAKKMQYSLIMELPEHYKISSMFPSFKKLDKLSLPRGSFVLSTTSYYAPAGFGVKPGFNFIATLDLTGPLSILNKIKDQAKKLKSVVVRSEPIFFRGVIPRDIKKVEFSATIPMYIGVDFAKIAKMPKSIKNIFKEITTDDFVFAVTAPQLKFTVEGGVRIVLATQPDPIRLSMFGIVEPASVSLGMRMRNMLELKWFALGNAGIQLDFDEALLPVAAVFGVPFTGIGLNGQVDMGKAGEARAILNLAGGVRVASTHIPDIVFDAEAKNIRFANIINLASKIAVKTKIAKRKIPVGNLPTINIERLRGYLSLEDTRIAQKEYPAGFALEVDTLIMKKRAGFSIDFKHTAGTVSGEGYISNLDVKAKGKNIFTLTGPPFFTKAGKEVAGPKIIFDFDVKHPTKGMFGVDGIFEVPAIGLTQKTHFLWRGLSMEAAFETVYAGFTVLFEANINLGEKDVKKKWQEMRLKFGFKGDFAKFLSEQAKPAIDNLKTEASDKLESLNAEIKHLSNKIETLGKESVNKEITRVRRKIKDLEAKVAVLEKRLVKEKDRREKRKIRRAIRKAKIGIGLKKTYLNALLNPGGKVVKGVTKAVAAATKTLSDAKLLKKGVEKTLDGFSKMVGALAKGAQIFQIKEAIGEFNADEAAAGKLPKLISFIAEVNVPGVPKVRVNLRNVQFNLKKPKDSVKDLAIALIAGIKFSK
;
A
#
# COMPACT_ATOMS: atom_id res chain seq x y z
N MET A 1 2.25 -55.36 -17.63
CA MET A 1 3.23 -56.40 -18.00
C MET A 1 4.28 -55.78 -18.90
N LEU A 2 5.54 -55.67 -18.46
CA LEU A 2 6.72 -55.55 -19.31
C LEU A 2 7.89 -56.11 -18.48
N LYS A 3 8.22 -57.38 -18.70
CA LYS A 3 9.33 -58.10 -18.03
C LYS A 3 10.53 -58.30 -18.96
N ASP A 4 10.58 -57.61 -20.10
CA ASP A 4 11.61 -57.88 -21.10
C ASP A 4 12.71 -56.81 -21.09
N SER A 5 13.82 -57.13 -20.42
CA SER A 5 14.98 -56.25 -20.23
C SER A 5 15.69 -55.84 -21.53
N LYS A 6 15.45 -56.57 -22.63
CA LYS A 6 16.02 -56.28 -23.95
C LYS A 6 15.35 -55.09 -24.64
N GLN A 7 14.01 -54.99 -24.61
CA GLN A 7 13.30 -53.87 -25.24
C GLN A 7 13.62 -52.53 -24.55
N LYS A 8 13.78 -52.54 -23.22
CA LYS A 8 14.20 -51.35 -22.47
C LYS A 8 15.63 -50.91 -22.85
N LYS A 9 16.57 -51.85 -22.97
CA LYS A 9 17.95 -51.54 -23.40
C LYS A 9 18.04 -51.03 -24.83
N GLU A 10 17.25 -51.58 -25.76
CA GLU A 10 17.21 -51.12 -27.15
C GLU A 10 16.55 -49.73 -27.28
N TYR A 11 15.49 -49.47 -26.50
CA TYR A 11 14.88 -48.14 -26.38
C TYR A 11 15.87 -47.11 -25.83
N ASP A 12 16.56 -47.41 -24.73
CA ASP A 12 17.52 -46.50 -24.10
C ASP A 12 18.72 -46.22 -25.03
N LYS A 13 19.15 -47.21 -25.83
CA LYS A 13 20.21 -47.03 -26.84
C LYS A 13 19.78 -46.07 -27.96
N ASN A 14 18.60 -46.27 -28.55
CA ASN A 14 18.06 -45.40 -29.60
C ASN A 14 17.81 -43.96 -29.09
N LEU A 15 17.36 -43.82 -27.83
CA LEU A 15 17.18 -42.52 -27.18
C LEU A 15 18.53 -41.81 -26.93
N SER A 16 19.60 -42.56 -26.67
CA SER A 16 20.94 -42.00 -26.48
C SER A 16 21.57 -41.50 -27.78
N GLU A 17 21.24 -42.14 -28.91
CA GLU A 17 21.72 -41.75 -30.23
C GLU A 17 20.98 -40.52 -30.79
N SER A 18 19.68 -40.36 -30.50
CA SER A 18 18.93 -39.15 -30.88
C SER A 18 19.39 -37.90 -30.12
N LYS A 19 19.74 -38.03 -28.83
CA LYS A 19 20.24 -36.93 -27.98
C LYS A 19 21.59 -36.34 -28.41
N LYS A 20 22.34 -36.98 -29.33
CA LYS A 20 23.61 -36.47 -29.87
C LYS A 20 23.43 -35.45 -31.00
N LYS A 21 22.23 -35.24 -31.55
CA LYS A 21 21.94 -34.21 -32.56
C LYS A 21 21.46 -32.90 -31.90
N LYS A 22 21.79 -31.75 -32.52
CA LYS A 22 21.47 -30.36 -32.06
C LYS A 22 20.11 -30.29 -31.34
N LYS A 23 20.05 -29.71 -30.14
CA LYS A 23 18.80 -29.48 -29.38
C LYS A 23 17.77 -28.72 -30.24
N THR A 24 16.80 -29.42 -30.79
CA THR A 24 15.74 -28.88 -31.67
C THR A 24 14.53 -28.32 -30.89
N GLY A 25 14.67 -28.20 -29.56
CA GLY A 25 13.58 -27.79 -28.66
C GLY A 25 12.54 -28.89 -28.48
N ILE A 26 11.64 -28.73 -27.50
CA ILE A 26 10.69 -29.79 -27.10
C ILE A 26 9.84 -30.32 -28.27
N PHE A 27 9.45 -29.47 -29.22
CA PHE A 27 8.69 -29.88 -30.40
C PHE A 27 9.52 -30.69 -31.41
N GLY A 28 10.83 -30.42 -31.51
CA GLY A 28 11.74 -31.18 -32.35
C GLY A 28 11.97 -32.58 -31.80
N ASP A 29 12.24 -32.68 -30.49
CA ASP A 29 12.42 -33.96 -29.79
C ASP A 29 11.19 -34.87 -29.96
N ILE A 30 9.97 -34.32 -29.84
CA ILE A 30 8.72 -35.07 -30.06
C ILE A 30 8.62 -35.57 -31.50
N LYS A 31 8.93 -34.73 -32.50
CA LYS A 31 8.90 -35.13 -33.92
C LYS A 31 9.88 -36.26 -34.20
N ASP A 32 11.09 -36.18 -33.66
CA ASP A 32 12.10 -37.20 -33.84
C ASP A 32 11.66 -38.53 -33.23
N ILE A 33 11.20 -38.54 -31.97
CA ILE A 33 10.72 -39.76 -31.32
C ILE A 33 9.60 -40.42 -32.13
N ILE A 34 8.66 -39.64 -32.66
CA ILE A 34 7.54 -40.17 -33.46
C ILE A 34 8.00 -40.70 -34.81
N ASN A 35 8.90 -39.99 -35.50
CA ASN A 35 9.40 -40.41 -36.82
C ASN A 35 10.28 -41.66 -36.76
N TYR A 36 10.98 -41.90 -35.64
CA TYR A 36 11.84 -43.08 -35.45
C TYR A 36 11.15 -44.25 -34.72
N ALA A 37 9.90 -44.08 -34.27
CA ALA A 37 9.14 -45.17 -33.65
C ALA A 37 8.88 -46.30 -34.67
N LYS A 38 9.26 -47.54 -34.33
CA LYS A 38 8.93 -48.70 -35.17
C LYS A 38 7.41 -48.80 -35.32
N LYS A 39 6.95 -49.12 -36.53
CA LYS A 39 5.52 -49.38 -36.81
C LYS A 39 5.00 -50.44 -35.83
N ASP A 40 3.78 -50.24 -35.33
CA ASP A 40 3.10 -51.10 -34.34
C ASP A 40 3.77 -51.25 -32.96
N ALA A 41 4.89 -50.56 -32.69
CA ALA A 41 5.52 -50.58 -31.37
C ALA A 41 4.75 -49.72 -30.36
N ASP A 42 4.65 -50.21 -29.12
CA ASP A 42 4.10 -49.46 -27.99
C ASP A 42 5.08 -48.37 -27.56
N VAL A 43 4.72 -47.11 -27.78
CA VAL A 43 5.48 -45.96 -27.26
C VAL A 43 4.75 -45.36 -26.07
N LEU A 44 5.36 -45.44 -24.89
CA LEU A 44 4.80 -44.88 -23.67
C LEU A 44 4.79 -43.35 -23.73
N LEU A 45 3.61 -42.74 -23.54
CA LEU A 45 3.43 -41.29 -23.55
C LEU A 45 4.28 -40.58 -22.49
N ILE A 46 4.54 -41.23 -21.36
CA ILE A 46 5.42 -40.71 -20.30
C ILE A 46 6.86 -40.52 -20.80
N ASN A 47 7.31 -41.31 -21.78
CA ASN A 47 8.65 -41.17 -22.34
C ASN A 47 8.73 -40.04 -23.37
N ILE A 48 7.60 -39.63 -23.95
CA ILE A 48 7.52 -38.51 -24.90
C ILE A 48 7.34 -37.19 -24.15
N LEU A 49 6.48 -37.18 -23.13
CA LEU A 49 5.96 -35.94 -22.53
C LEU A 49 6.22 -35.80 -21.02
N GLY A 50 6.76 -36.82 -20.36
CA GLY A 50 6.81 -36.92 -18.90
C GLY A 50 5.44 -37.19 -18.28
N ASP A 51 5.31 -36.96 -16.97
CA ASP A 51 4.03 -37.08 -16.26
C ASP A 51 3.09 -35.90 -16.61
N VAL A 52 2.51 -35.97 -17.81
CA VAL A 52 1.54 -34.98 -18.29
C VAL A 52 0.21 -35.12 -17.58
N LEU A 53 -0.24 -36.34 -17.34
CA LEU A 53 -1.55 -36.60 -16.74
C LEU A 53 -1.60 -36.11 -15.30
N GLY A 54 -0.50 -36.20 -14.54
CA GLY A 54 -0.36 -35.57 -13.22
C GLY A 54 -0.42 -34.04 -13.25
N LYS A 55 -0.20 -33.41 -14.41
CA LYS A 55 -0.34 -31.96 -14.61
C LYS A 55 -1.74 -31.54 -15.05
N ILE A 56 -2.58 -32.46 -15.53
CA ILE A 56 -3.96 -32.16 -15.93
C ILE A 56 -4.82 -32.08 -14.66
N PRO A 57 -5.62 -31.01 -14.48
CA PRO A 57 -6.49 -30.86 -13.32
C PRO A 57 -7.73 -31.77 -13.46
N ILE A 58 -7.53 -33.09 -13.34
CA ILE A 58 -8.60 -34.11 -13.30
C ILE A 58 -8.86 -34.59 -11.87
N PRO A 59 -10.05 -35.15 -11.59
CA PRO A 59 -10.32 -35.83 -10.32
C PRO A 59 -9.39 -37.03 -10.09
N ASP A 60 -9.03 -37.29 -8.83
CA ASP A 60 -8.10 -38.37 -8.46
C ASP A 60 -8.53 -39.75 -8.97
N ALA A 61 -9.85 -40.01 -9.00
CA ALA A 61 -10.40 -41.24 -9.56
C ALA A 61 -10.08 -41.40 -11.06
N ALA A 62 -10.22 -40.33 -11.85
CA ALA A 62 -9.82 -40.32 -13.26
C ALA A 62 -8.29 -40.44 -13.39
N GLY A 63 -7.55 -39.77 -12.51
CA GLY A 63 -6.09 -39.90 -12.41
C GLY A 63 -5.66 -41.36 -12.28
N LYS A 64 -6.28 -42.15 -11.40
CA LYS A 64 -5.95 -43.58 -11.21
C LYS A 64 -6.21 -44.44 -12.46
N VAL A 65 -7.22 -44.10 -13.26
CA VAL A 65 -7.56 -44.83 -14.49
C VAL A 65 -6.59 -44.48 -15.63
N PHE A 66 -6.23 -43.19 -15.76
CA PHE A 66 -5.38 -42.71 -16.85
C PHE A 66 -3.88 -42.80 -16.55
N ASN A 67 -3.45 -42.83 -15.29
CA ASN A 67 -2.04 -42.86 -14.88
C ASN A 67 -1.36 -44.25 -15.02
N GLN A 68 -1.99 -45.21 -15.70
CA GLN A 68 -1.40 -46.51 -16.00
C GLN A 68 -0.80 -46.50 -17.40
N ASN A 69 0.53 -46.34 -17.49
CA ASN A 69 1.37 -46.61 -18.68
C ASN A 69 0.67 -46.45 -20.05
N LEU A 70 0.12 -45.26 -20.32
CA LEU A 70 -0.54 -45.00 -21.61
C LEU A 70 0.48 -45.16 -22.74
N ALA A 71 0.25 -46.14 -23.61
CA ALA A 71 1.05 -46.40 -24.79
C ALA A 71 0.26 -46.03 -26.06
N MET A 72 0.96 -45.51 -27.06
CA MET A 72 0.40 -45.22 -28.38
C MET A 72 1.20 -45.95 -29.46
N ARG A 73 0.49 -46.51 -30.44
CA ARG A 73 1.05 -47.14 -31.64
C ARG A 73 0.76 -46.32 -32.87
N ASN A 74 1.53 -46.54 -33.93
CA ASN A 74 1.27 -46.00 -35.27
C ASN A 74 1.08 -44.47 -35.27
N MET A 75 1.98 -43.78 -34.56
CA MET A 75 1.90 -42.34 -34.37
C MET A 75 2.21 -41.58 -35.66
N LYS A 76 1.46 -40.50 -35.91
CA LYS A 76 1.72 -39.52 -36.97
C LYS A 76 1.55 -38.11 -36.45
N ILE A 77 2.36 -37.19 -36.96
CA ILE A 77 2.27 -35.77 -36.62
C ILE A 77 1.01 -35.16 -37.23
N VAL A 78 0.32 -34.31 -36.46
CA VAL A 78 -0.82 -33.50 -36.91
C VAL A 78 -0.62 -32.03 -36.53
N LYS A 79 -1.35 -31.15 -37.23
CA LYS A 79 -1.29 -29.70 -36.96
C LYS A 79 -1.87 -29.40 -35.57
N GLY A 80 -1.24 -28.48 -34.83
CA GLY A 80 -1.77 -28.00 -33.55
C GLY A 80 -3.13 -27.27 -33.69
N PRO A 81 -3.88 -27.12 -32.58
CA PRO A 81 -5.17 -26.45 -32.59
C PRO A 81 -5.04 -24.94 -32.86
N SER A 82 -6.15 -24.29 -33.22
CA SER A 82 -6.21 -22.84 -33.38
C SER A 82 -6.29 -22.14 -32.00
N GLY A 83 -5.84 -20.88 -31.94
CA GLY A 83 -5.91 -20.07 -30.72
C GLY A 83 -4.77 -20.25 -29.72
N VAL A 84 -3.73 -21.02 -30.05
CA VAL A 84 -2.48 -21.14 -29.28
C VAL A 84 -1.31 -20.48 -30.01
N ARG A 85 -0.27 -20.07 -29.26
CA ARG A 85 0.89 -19.36 -29.82
C ARG A 85 1.69 -20.26 -30.76
N THR A 86 2.07 -21.43 -30.25
CA THR A 86 2.70 -22.51 -31.01
C THR A 86 2.16 -23.85 -30.49
N GLY A 87 2.08 -24.86 -31.35
CA GLY A 87 1.61 -26.17 -30.92
C GLY A 87 1.90 -27.26 -31.94
N LEU A 88 2.13 -28.46 -31.43
CA LEU A 88 2.34 -29.69 -32.20
C LEU A 88 1.32 -30.72 -31.73
N GLY A 89 0.66 -31.37 -32.67
CA GLY A 89 -0.17 -32.53 -32.38
C GLY A 89 0.48 -33.81 -32.88
N PHE A 90 0.12 -34.93 -32.29
CA PHE A 90 0.33 -36.24 -32.88
C PHE A 90 -0.82 -37.17 -32.55
N THR A 91 -1.15 -38.07 -33.46
CA THR A 91 -2.25 -39.03 -33.33
C THR A 91 -1.77 -40.45 -33.56
N GLY A 92 -2.39 -41.41 -32.90
CA GLY A 92 -2.09 -42.84 -33.04
C GLY A 92 -3.17 -43.68 -32.35
N THR A 93 -2.94 -44.98 -32.27
CA THR A 93 -3.88 -45.92 -31.64
C THR A 93 -3.45 -46.17 -30.21
N MET A 94 -4.38 -46.02 -29.26
CA MET A 94 -4.19 -46.38 -27.85
C MET A 94 -5.16 -47.50 -27.48
N PHE A 95 -4.78 -48.35 -26.53
CA PHE A 95 -5.64 -49.41 -26.02
C PHE A 95 -6.10 -49.09 -24.60
N PHE A 96 -7.41 -48.91 -24.44
CA PHE A 96 -8.06 -48.82 -23.12
C PHE A 96 -8.86 -50.10 -22.87
N ASN A 97 -8.39 -50.91 -21.92
CA ASN A 97 -8.91 -52.26 -21.69
C ASN A 97 -8.91 -53.10 -22.98
N LYS A 98 -10.10 -53.44 -23.50
CA LYS A 98 -10.28 -54.22 -24.73
C LYS A 98 -10.51 -53.36 -25.98
N PHE A 99 -10.54 -52.03 -25.85
CA PHE A 99 -10.91 -51.12 -26.94
C PHE A 99 -9.68 -50.43 -27.50
N ALA A 100 -9.50 -50.54 -28.81
CA ALA A 100 -8.61 -49.66 -29.57
C ALA A 100 -9.34 -48.33 -29.80
N VAL A 101 -8.73 -47.23 -29.36
CA VAL A 101 -9.22 -45.88 -29.58
C VAL A 101 -8.18 -45.09 -30.35
N GLN A 102 -8.64 -44.24 -31.27
CA GLN A 102 -7.76 -43.27 -31.87
C GLN A 102 -7.56 -42.13 -30.88
N ALA A 103 -6.31 -41.80 -30.59
CA ALA A 103 -5.98 -40.75 -29.65
C ALA A 103 -5.11 -39.70 -30.31
N THR A 104 -5.28 -38.45 -29.92
CA THR A 104 -4.51 -37.30 -30.39
C THR A 104 -4.00 -36.54 -29.19
N VAL A 105 -2.70 -36.35 -29.11
CA VAL A 105 -2.06 -35.53 -28.09
C VAL A 105 -1.62 -34.21 -28.70
N TYR A 106 -2.01 -33.11 -28.08
CA TYR A 106 -1.53 -31.78 -28.38
C TYR A 106 -0.58 -31.30 -27.28
N VAL A 107 0.57 -30.82 -27.71
CA VAL A 107 1.54 -30.09 -26.90
C VAL A 107 1.53 -28.66 -27.40
N MET A 108 1.22 -27.71 -26.53
CA MET A 108 0.93 -26.33 -26.89
C MET A 108 1.73 -25.38 -26.00
N GLU A 109 2.06 -24.21 -26.52
CA GLU A 109 2.57 -23.08 -25.75
C GLU A 109 1.49 -22.00 -25.72
N ASP A 110 1.07 -21.59 -24.52
CA ASP A 110 0.09 -20.52 -24.35
C ASP A 110 0.71 -19.12 -24.56
N GLN A 111 -0.13 -18.07 -24.48
CA GLN A 111 0.35 -16.69 -24.62
C GLN A 111 1.36 -16.28 -23.53
N ALA A 112 1.34 -16.95 -22.37
CA ALA A 112 2.25 -16.73 -21.26
C ALA A 112 3.53 -17.59 -21.35
N LYS A 113 3.77 -18.26 -22.48
CA LYS A 113 4.91 -19.17 -22.71
C LYS A 113 4.94 -20.39 -21.78
N LYS A 114 3.77 -20.81 -21.26
CA LYS A 114 3.67 -22.05 -20.48
C LYS A 114 3.26 -23.19 -21.39
N MET A 115 3.89 -24.35 -21.16
CA MET A 115 3.53 -25.58 -21.85
C MET A 115 2.20 -26.12 -21.34
N GLN A 116 1.29 -26.33 -22.27
CA GLN A 116 -0.05 -26.87 -22.07
C GLN A 116 -0.18 -28.17 -22.84
N TYR A 117 -1.03 -29.07 -22.34
CA TYR A 117 -1.20 -30.41 -22.89
C TYR A 117 -2.67 -30.72 -23.05
N SER A 118 -3.00 -31.46 -24.11
CA SER A 118 -4.32 -32.04 -24.28
C SER A 118 -4.23 -33.44 -24.86
N LEU A 119 -4.96 -34.39 -24.28
CA LEU A 119 -5.14 -35.75 -24.81
C LEU A 119 -6.60 -35.92 -25.20
N ILE A 120 -6.86 -36.09 -26.49
CA ILE A 120 -8.15 -36.43 -27.07
C ILE A 120 -8.16 -37.94 -27.34
N MET A 121 -9.23 -38.62 -26.96
CA MET A 121 -9.47 -40.03 -27.28
C MET A 121 -10.83 -40.13 -27.95
N GLU A 122 -10.82 -40.53 -29.22
CA GLU A 122 -12.02 -40.74 -30.03
C GLU A 122 -12.59 -42.12 -29.71
N LEU A 123 -13.86 -42.13 -29.30
CA LEU A 123 -14.59 -43.36 -28.99
C LEU A 123 -15.13 -44.01 -30.27
N PRO A 124 -15.36 -45.33 -30.25
CA PRO A 124 -16.01 -46.02 -31.36
C PRO A 124 -17.36 -45.40 -31.72
N GLU A 125 -17.76 -45.54 -33.00
CA GLU A 125 -19.10 -45.11 -33.43
C GLU A 125 -20.19 -45.90 -32.68
N HIS A 126 -21.31 -45.22 -32.39
CA HIS A 126 -22.46 -45.77 -31.64
C HIS A 126 -22.12 -46.28 -30.22
N TYR A 127 -21.11 -45.69 -29.59
CA TYR A 127 -20.75 -45.98 -28.21
C TYR A 127 -21.93 -45.80 -27.24
N LYS A 128 -22.23 -46.84 -26.46
CA LYS A 128 -23.27 -46.80 -25.41
C LYS A 128 -22.68 -46.27 -24.12
N ILE A 129 -23.29 -45.26 -23.50
CA ILE A 129 -22.83 -44.69 -22.22
C ILE A 129 -22.75 -45.80 -21.16
N SER A 130 -23.68 -46.75 -21.17
CA SER A 130 -23.69 -47.89 -20.24
C SER A 130 -22.45 -48.77 -20.31
N SER A 131 -21.69 -48.73 -21.42
CA SER A 131 -20.46 -49.50 -21.58
C SER A 131 -19.31 -48.99 -20.69
N MET A 132 -19.40 -47.75 -20.19
CA MET A 132 -18.47 -47.20 -19.19
C MET A 132 -19.15 -47.00 -17.84
N PHE A 133 -20.44 -46.65 -17.84
CA PHE A 133 -21.19 -46.40 -16.62
C PHE A 133 -22.46 -47.26 -16.61
N PRO A 134 -22.38 -48.52 -16.13
CA PRO A 134 -23.49 -49.49 -16.21
C PRO A 134 -24.82 -49.01 -15.62
N SER A 135 -24.79 -48.06 -14.69
CA SER A 135 -25.99 -47.42 -14.10
C SER A 135 -26.78 -46.53 -15.07
N PHE A 136 -26.21 -46.16 -16.22
CA PHE A 136 -26.80 -45.21 -17.18
C PHE A 136 -27.46 -45.88 -18.39
N LYS A 137 -27.92 -47.14 -18.28
CA LYS A 137 -28.61 -47.88 -19.39
C LYS A 137 -29.76 -47.09 -20.04
N LYS A 138 -30.44 -46.22 -19.30
CA LYS A 138 -31.52 -45.39 -19.85
C LYS A 138 -31.04 -44.37 -20.90
N LEU A 139 -29.78 -43.94 -20.82
CA LEU A 139 -29.18 -42.99 -21.78
C LEU A 139 -28.70 -43.65 -23.07
N ASP A 140 -28.64 -44.99 -23.14
CA ASP A 140 -28.26 -45.71 -24.37
C ASP A 140 -29.29 -45.55 -25.50
N LYS A 141 -30.47 -44.98 -25.20
CA LYS A 141 -31.45 -44.56 -26.21
C LYS A 141 -30.97 -43.39 -27.07
N LEU A 142 -29.96 -42.64 -26.61
CA LEU A 142 -29.34 -41.55 -27.35
C LEU A 142 -28.20 -42.11 -28.20
N SER A 143 -28.26 -41.88 -29.52
CA SER A 143 -27.12 -42.11 -30.39
C SER A 143 -26.14 -40.94 -30.21
N LEU A 144 -24.95 -41.23 -29.69
CA LEU A 144 -23.87 -40.28 -29.51
C LEU A 144 -22.74 -40.59 -30.51
N PRO A 145 -22.95 -40.34 -31.82
CA PRO A 145 -21.88 -40.52 -32.78
C PRO A 145 -20.67 -39.66 -32.40
N ARG A 146 -19.47 -40.17 -32.68
CA ARG A 146 -18.21 -39.45 -32.51
C ARG A 146 -17.98 -38.92 -31.10
N GLY A 147 -18.29 -39.74 -30.09
CA GLY A 147 -17.92 -39.46 -28.71
C GLY A 147 -16.40 -39.30 -28.57
N SER A 148 -15.96 -38.39 -27.72
CA SER A 148 -14.54 -38.12 -27.46
C SER A 148 -14.35 -37.76 -25.99
N PHE A 149 -13.30 -38.30 -25.38
CA PHE A 149 -12.79 -37.79 -24.11
C PHE A 149 -11.63 -36.85 -24.36
N VAL A 150 -11.63 -35.69 -23.71
CA VAL A 150 -10.56 -34.71 -23.82
C VAL A 150 -10.06 -34.33 -22.44
N LEU A 151 -8.82 -34.71 -22.15
CA LEU A 151 -8.09 -34.25 -20.98
C LEU A 151 -7.27 -33.03 -21.37
N SER A 152 -7.48 -31.87 -20.77
CA SER A 152 -6.72 -30.65 -21.15
C SER A 152 -6.26 -29.85 -19.94
N THR A 153 -5.08 -29.22 -20.03
CA THR A 153 -4.61 -28.24 -19.05
C THR A 153 -5.09 -26.82 -19.35
N THR A 154 -5.59 -26.56 -20.56
CA THR A 154 -5.97 -25.23 -21.04
C THR A 154 -7.31 -25.22 -21.79
N SER A 155 -7.86 -24.02 -22.00
CA SER A 155 -8.99 -23.82 -22.89
C SER A 155 -8.51 -23.60 -24.33
N TYR A 156 -9.12 -24.28 -25.30
CA TYR A 156 -8.85 -24.05 -26.72
C TYR A 156 -10.03 -24.52 -27.58
N TYR A 157 -10.05 -24.18 -28.86
CA TYR A 157 -11.01 -24.72 -29.82
C TYR A 157 -10.39 -25.89 -30.59
N ALA A 158 -10.99 -27.07 -30.49
CA ALA A 158 -10.55 -28.21 -31.27
C ALA A 158 -10.84 -28.00 -32.76
N PRO A 159 -10.08 -28.61 -33.68
CA PRO A 159 -10.33 -28.51 -35.13
C PRO A 159 -11.76 -28.90 -35.55
N ALA A 160 -12.43 -29.75 -34.77
CA ALA A 160 -13.82 -30.15 -34.97
C ALA A 160 -14.86 -29.09 -34.54
N GLY A 161 -14.43 -27.89 -34.11
CA GLY A 161 -15.30 -26.74 -33.85
C GLY A 161 -15.84 -26.61 -32.42
N PHE A 162 -15.46 -27.49 -31.50
CA PHE A 162 -15.91 -27.42 -30.11
C PHE A 162 -14.87 -26.79 -29.18
N GLY A 163 -15.36 -26.11 -28.13
CA GLY A 163 -14.52 -25.56 -27.08
C GLY A 163 -14.13 -26.62 -26.05
N VAL A 164 -12.84 -26.75 -25.76
CA VAL A 164 -12.28 -27.58 -24.68
C VAL A 164 -11.99 -26.67 -23.49
N LYS A 165 -12.24 -27.14 -22.26
CA LYS A 165 -11.91 -26.45 -21.00
C LYS A 165 -10.84 -27.27 -20.25
N PRO A 166 -10.09 -26.67 -19.31
CA PRO A 166 -9.21 -27.41 -18.42
C PRO A 166 -9.96 -28.49 -17.63
N GLY A 167 -9.36 -29.67 -17.50
CA GLY A 167 -9.91 -30.84 -16.82
C GLY A 167 -10.31 -31.96 -17.79
N PHE A 168 -11.22 -32.83 -17.35
CA PHE A 168 -11.78 -33.90 -18.15
C PHE A 168 -13.03 -33.39 -18.89
N ASN A 169 -13.05 -33.50 -20.21
CA ASN A 169 -14.22 -33.16 -21.02
C ASN A 169 -14.72 -34.44 -21.69
N PHE A 170 -16.03 -34.60 -21.76
CA PHE A 170 -16.69 -35.54 -22.66
C PHE A 170 -17.41 -34.73 -23.72
N ILE A 171 -17.17 -35.03 -24.99
CA ILE A 171 -17.75 -34.28 -26.10
C ILE A 171 -18.28 -35.29 -27.09
N ALA A 172 -19.53 -35.14 -27.49
CA ALA A 172 -20.14 -36.01 -28.48
C ALA A 172 -21.01 -35.19 -29.41
N THR A 173 -21.10 -35.63 -30.67
CA THR A 173 -22.18 -35.17 -31.52
C THR A 173 -23.45 -35.95 -31.19
N LEU A 174 -24.57 -35.28 -31.10
CA LEU A 174 -25.87 -35.92 -30.99
C LEU A 174 -26.43 -36.08 -32.41
N ASP A 175 -26.77 -37.30 -32.77
CA ASP A 175 -27.58 -37.53 -33.96
C ASP A 175 -29.03 -37.15 -33.66
N LEU A 176 -29.71 -36.59 -34.66
CA LEU A 176 -31.13 -36.29 -34.62
C LEU A 176 -31.99 -37.55 -34.86
N THR A 177 -31.48 -38.74 -34.55
CA THR A 177 -32.23 -40.01 -34.62
C THR A 177 -33.02 -40.28 -33.34
N GLY A 178 -33.93 -41.26 -33.39
CA GLY A 178 -34.80 -41.60 -32.26
C GLY A 178 -35.75 -40.44 -31.90
N PRO A 179 -35.79 -39.99 -30.63
CA PRO A 179 -36.74 -38.96 -30.17
C PRO A 179 -36.63 -37.62 -30.90
N LEU A 180 -35.47 -37.30 -31.48
CA LEU A 180 -35.21 -36.04 -32.17
C LEU A 180 -35.45 -36.10 -33.68
N SER A 181 -35.90 -37.24 -34.22
CA SER A 181 -36.11 -37.47 -35.66
C SER A 181 -37.11 -36.51 -36.31
N ILE A 182 -38.04 -35.96 -35.52
CA ILE A 182 -38.97 -34.95 -36.00
C ILE A 182 -38.27 -33.66 -36.43
N LEU A 183 -37.17 -33.28 -35.75
CA LEU A 183 -36.38 -32.09 -36.12
C LEU A 183 -35.69 -32.27 -37.47
N ASN A 184 -35.20 -33.49 -37.76
CA ASN A 184 -34.65 -33.82 -39.09
C ASN A 184 -35.71 -33.70 -40.18
N LYS A 185 -36.91 -34.26 -39.95
CA LYS A 185 -38.03 -34.15 -40.91
C LYS A 185 -38.40 -32.70 -41.19
N ILE A 186 -38.47 -31.87 -40.15
CA ILE A 186 -38.75 -30.43 -40.27
C ILE A 186 -37.63 -29.75 -41.07
N LYS A 187 -36.35 -30.01 -40.75
CA LYS A 187 -35.20 -29.46 -41.49
C LYS A 187 -35.23 -29.81 -42.97
N ASP A 188 -35.52 -31.06 -43.31
CA ASP A 188 -35.52 -31.51 -44.71
C ASP A 188 -36.71 -30.98 -45.51
N GLN A 189 -37.88 -30.81 -44.89
CA GLN A 189 -39.00 -30.11 -45.52
C GLN A 189 -38.70 -28.63 -45.70
N ALA A 190 -38.11 -27.99 -44.67
CA ALA A 190 -37.76 -26.57 -44.69
C ALA A 190 -36.74 -26.22 -45.78
N LYS A 191 -35.73 -27.08 -46.04
CA LYS A 191 -34.75 -26.89 -47.15
C LYS A 191 -35.39 -26.78 -48.54
N LYS A 192 -36.61 -27.31 -48.74
CA LYS A 192 -37.33 -27.23 -50.02
C LYS A 192 -37.89 -25.83 -50.30
N LEU A 193 -37.98 -24.99 -49.27
CA LEU A 193 -38.55 -23.65 -49.37
C LEU A 193 -37.42 -22.61 -49.56
N LYS A 194 -37.37 -21.93 -50.71
CA LYS A 194 -36.29 -20.99 -51.07
C LYS A 194 -36.09 -19.85 -50.06
N SER A 195 -37.16 -19.41 -49.40
CA SER A 195 -37.12 -18.33 -48.41
C SER A 195 -36.82 -18.80 -46.99
N VAL A 196 -36.66 -20.10 -46.76
CA VAL A 196 -36.41 -20.66 -45.44
C VAL A 196 -34.91 -20.88 -45.26
N VAL A 197 -34.36 -20.35 -44.17
CA VAL A 197 -32.98 -20.61 -43.75
C VAL A 197 -33.01 -21.85 -42.87
N VAL A 198 -32.17 -22.83 -43.20
CA VAL A 198 -31.86 -23.96 -42.34
C VAL A 198 -30.35 -24.07 -42.29
N ARG A 199 -29.75 -23.82 -41.12
CA ARG A 199 -28.33 -24.14 -40.90
C ARG A 199 -28.24 -25.43 -40.10
N SER A 200 -27.60 -26.44 -40.68
CA SER A 200 -27.42 -27.74 -40.06
C SER A 200 -26.00 -27.84 -39.50
N GLU A 201 -25.81 -27.19 -38.36
CA GLU A 201 -24.62 -27.42 -37.55
C GLU A 201 -24.80 -28.68 -36.68
N PRO A 202 -23.72 -29.39 -36.32
CA PRO A 202 -23.80 -30.55 -35.44
C PRO A 202 -24.36 -30.14 -34.07
N ILE A 203 -25.17 -31.01 -33.47
CA ILE A 203 -25.59 -30.85 -32.08
C ILE A 203 -24.46 -31.35 -31.21
N PHE A 204 -24.00 -30.54 -30.26
CA PHE A 204 -22.92 -30.93 -29.36
C PHE A 204 -23.45 -31.20 -27.98
N PHE A 205 -23.15 -32.39 -27.45
CA PHE A 205 -23.23 -32.70 -26.04
C PHE A 205 -21.85 -32.55 -25.41
N ARG A 206 -21.78 -31.89 -24.27
CA ARG A 206 -20.55 -31.60 -23.57
C ARG A 206 -20.70 -31.88 -22.07
N GLY A 207 -19.81 -32.69 -21.51
CA GLY A 207 -19.56 -32.78 -20.08
C GLY A 207 -18.20 -32.19 -19.76
N VAL A 208 -18.07 -31.46 -18.66
CA VAL A 208 -16.81 -30.92 -18.14
C VAL A 208 -16.72 -31.31 -16.67
N ILE A 209 -15.69 -32.05 -16.32
CA ILE A 209 -15.38 -32.52 -14.97
C ILE A 209 -13.98 -31.97 -14.63
N PRO A 210 -13.92 -30.78 -14.01
CA PRO A 210 -12.65 -30.23 -13.53
C PRO A 210 -12.20 -30.96 -12.26
N ARG A 211 -10.97 -30.67 -11.80
CA ARG A 211 -10.41 -31.22 -10.55
C ARG A 211 -11.33 -31.05 -9.35
N ASP A 212 -11.95 -29.88 -9.24
CA ASP A 212 -13.01 -29.61 -8.27
C ASP A 212 -14.33 -30.18 -8.79
N ILE A 213 -14.72 -31.35 -8.29
CA ILE A 213 -15.96 -32.05 -8.68
C ILE A 213 -17.19 -31.17 -8.41
N LYS A 214 -17.08 -30.13 -7.56
CA LYS A 214 -18.17 -29.17 -7.34
C LYS A 214 -18.40 -28.18 -8.50
N LYS A 215 -17.65 -28.31 -9.60
CA LYS A 215 -17.79 -27.47 -10.80
C LYS A 215 -18.09 -28.30 -12.04
N VAL A 216 -18.66 -29.49 -11.85
CA VAL A 216 -19.06 -30.37 -12.94
C VAL A 216 -20.21 -29.71 -13.71
N GLU A 217 -20.06 -29.63 -15.02
CA GLU A 217 -21.02 -29.00 -15.94
C GLU A 217 -21.34 -29.98 -17.07
N PHE A 218 -22.62 -30.25 -17.30
CA PHE A 218 -23.08 -30.93 -18.50
C PHE A 218 -23.94 -29.94 -19.29
N SER A 219 -23.66 -29.75 -20.56
CA SER A 219 -24.46 -28.91 -21.44
C SER A 219 -24.65 -29.58 -22.79
N ALA A 220 -25.76 -29.29 -23.45
CA ALA A 220 -25.84 -29.50 -24.88
C ALA A 220 -26.39 -28.28 -25.58
N THR A 221 -25.86 -28.06 -26.77
CA THR A 221 -26.21 -26.95 -27.64
C THR A 221 -26.78 -27.53 -28.92
N ILE A 222 -28.06 -27.24 -29.14
CA ILE A 222 -28.81 -27.64 -30.33
C ILE A 222 -28.92 -26.39 -31.22
N PRO A 223 -28.09 -26.27 -32.27
CA PRO A 223 -28.23 -25.19 -33.23
C PRO A 223 -29.50 -25.42 -34.07
N MET A 224 -30.51 -24.61 -33.78
CA MET A 224 -31.84 -24.78 -34.38
C MET A 224 -32.10 -23.84 -35.55
N TYR A 225 -31.15 -22.99 -35.97
CA TYR A 225 -31.24 -21.91 -36.99
C TYR A 225 -32.19 -22.20 -38.17
N ILE A 226 -33.49 -22.12 -37.89
CA ILE A 226 -34.61 -22.39 -38.79
C ILE A 226 -35.42 -21.12 -38.78
N GLY A 227 -35.68 -20.58 -39.95
CA GLY A 227 -36.51 -19.39 -40.07
C GLY A 227 -36.56 -18.85 -41.48
N VAL A 228 -36.72 -17.55 -41.63
CA VAL A 228 -37.04 -16.91 -42.90
C VAL A 228 -35.97 -15.90 -43.29
N ASP A 229 -35.48 -16.01 -44.52
CA ASP A 229 -34.68 -15.01 -45.20
C ASP A 229 -35.59 -14.12 -46.05
N PHE A 230 -35.80 -12.91 -45.57
CA PHE A 230 -36.72 -11.94 -46.17
C PHE A 230 -36.17 -11.39 -47.50
N ALA A 231 -34.85 -11.44 -47.71
CA ALA A 231 -34.24 -11.05 -48.98
C ALA A 231 -34.62 -12.00 -50.13
N LYS A 232 -34.89 -13.28 -49.82
CA LYS A 232 -35.24 -14.32 -50.79
C LYS A 232 -36.73 -14.40 -51.14
N ILE A 233 -37.59 -13.60 -50.50
CA ILE A 233 -39.02 -13.56 -50.80
C ILE A 233 -39.28 -12.60 -51.97
N ALA A 234 -39.78 -13.15 -53.09
CA ALA A 234 -39.92 -12.40 -54.35
C ALA A 234 -40.90 -11.21 -54.24
N LYS A 235 -42.08 -11.38 -53.63
CA LYS A 235 -43.16 -10.38 -53.57
C LYS A 235 -43.27 -9.66 -52.22
N MET A 236 -42.16 -9.36 -51.56
CA MET A 236 -42.18 -8.69 -50.26
C MET A 236 -42.16 -7.16 -50.41
N PRO A 237 -42.99 -6.42 -49.65
CA PRO A 237 -42.96 -4.96 -49.62
C PRO A 237 -41.55 -4.42 -49.32
N LYS A 238 -41.10 -3.41 -50.08
CA LYS A 238 -39.79 -2.76 -49.86
C LYS A 238 -39.64 -2.25 -48.42
N SER A 239 -40.73 -1.80 -47.80
CA SER A 239 -40.75 -1.36 -46.40
C SER A 239 -40.29 -2.45 -45.41
N ILE A 240 -40.63 -3.72 -45.66
CA ILE A 240 -40.25 -4.85 -44.80
C ILE A 240 -38.82 -5.32 -45.12
N LYS A 241 -38.47 -5.43 -46.41
CA LYS A 241 -37.11 -5.82 -46.87
C LYS A 241 -36.02 -4.87 -46.40
N ASN A 242 -36.35 -3.59 -46.25
CA ASN A 242 -35.41 -2.59 -45.76
C ASN A 242 -35.19 -2.66 -44.23
N ILE A 243 -35.99 -3.44 -43.50
CA ILE A 243 -35.92 -3.58 -42.05
C ILE A 243 -35.34 -4.94 -41.67
N PHE A 244 -35.93 -6.03 -42.17
CA PHE A 244 -35.56 -7.40 -41.80
C PHE A 244 -34.79 -8.07 -42.94
N LYS A 245 -33.64 -8.65 -42.60
CA LYS A 245 -32.86 -9.50 -43.52
C LYS A 245 -33.18 -10.97 -43.27
N GLU A 246 -33.08 -11.41 -42.02
CA GLU A 246 -33.23 -12.81 -41.63
C GLU A 246 -33.84 -12.88 -40.23
N ILE A 247 -34.82 -13.74 -40.01
CA ILE A 247 -35.29 -14.11 -38.66
C ILE A 247 -35.16 -15.61 -38.54
N THR A 248 -34.39 -16.09 -37.56
CA THR A 248 -34.14 -17.51 -37.32
C THR A 248 -34.34 -17.83 -35.85
N THR A 249 -34.64 -19.07 -35.51
CA THR A 249 -34.40 -19.55 -34.14
C THR A 249 -32.92 -19.44 -33.80
N ASP A 250 -32.61 -19.19 -32.53
CA ASP A 250 -31.24 -19.22 -32.01
C ASP A 250 -30.90 -20.62 -31.47
N ASP A 251 -29.70 -20.78 -30.93
CA ASP A 251 -29.29 -22.00 -30.25
C ASP A 251 -30.22 -22.33 -29.09
N PHE A 252 -30.65 -23.60 -29.00
CA PHE A 252 -31.29 -24.13 -27.81
C PHE A 252 -30.23 -24.79 -26.93
N VAL A 253 -30.02 -24.23 -25.75
CA VAL A 253 -29.00 -24.67 -24.80
C VAL A 253 -29.69 -25.24 -23.57
N PHE A 254 -29.29 -26.43 -23.16
CA PHE A 254 -29.56 -26.91 -21.82
C PHE A 254 -28.26 -27.17 -21.08
N ALA A 255 -28.21 -26.85 -19.80
CA ALA A 255 -27.05 -27.03 -18.95
C ALA A 255 -27.46 -27.51 -17.55
N VAL A 256 -26.64 -28.37 -16.95
CA VAL A 256 -26.75 -28.88 -15.58
C VAL A 256 -25.41 -28.63 -14.91
N THR A 257 -25.41 -27.96 -13.77
CA THR A 257 -24.20 -27.75 -12.95
C THR A 257 -24.35 -28.42 -11.59
N ALA A 258 -23.39 -29.28 -11.22
CA ALA A 258 -23.33 -29.96 -9.93
C ALA A 258 -22.26 -29.30 -9.01
N PRO A 259 -22.45 -29.28 -7.67
CA PRO A 259 -23.35 -30.10 -6.87
C PRO A 259 -24.66 -29.40 -6.50
N GLN A 260 -24.78 -28.11 -6.83
CA GLN A 260 -25.95 -27.29 -6.51
C GLN A 260 -27.19 -27.69 -7.34
N LEU A 261 -27.05 -28.65 -8.28
CA LEU A 261 -28.10 -29.10 -9.19
C LEU A 261 -28.83 -27.91 -9.84
N LYS A 262 -28.04 -27.01 -10.46
CA LYS A 262 -28.57 -25.91 -11.25
C LYS A 262 -28.86 -26.40 -12.66
N PHE A 263 -30.14 -26.47 -13.02
CA PHE A 263 -30.58 -26.71 -14.39
C PHE A 263 -30.83 -25.37 -15.08
N THR A 264 -30.40 -25.21 -16.31
CA THR A 264 -30.63 -24.02 -17.12
C THR A 264 -31.07 -24.45 -18.50
N VAL A 265 -32.17 -23.90 -18.99
CA VAL A 265 -32.64 -24.05 -20.36
C VAL A 265 -32.72 -22.65 -20.95
N GLU A 266 -32.18 -22.47 -22.15
CA GLU A 266 -32.25 -21.22 -22.87
C GLU A 266 -32.54 -21.51 -24.35
N GLY A 267 -33.46 -20.77 -24.92
CA GLY A 267 -33.78 -20.84 -26.34
C GLY A 267 -34.29 -19.49 -26.81
N GLY A 268 -34.24 -19.22 -28.11
CA GLY A 268 -34.57 -17.89 -28.57
C GLY A 268 -34.76 -17.73 -30.06
N VAL A 269 -34.89 -16.47 -30.45
CA VAL A 269 -35.01 -15.99 -31.82
C VAL A 269 -33.89 -15.00 -32.09
N ARG A 270 -33.21 -15.20 -33.21
CA ARG A 270 -32.17 -14.36 -33.77
C ARG A 270 -32.74 -13.54 -34.93
N ILE A 271 -32.73 -12.23 -34.78
CA ILE A 271 -33.24 -11.26 -35.76
C ILE A 271 -32.04 -10.51 -36.36
N VAL A 272 -31.80 -10.70 -37.65
CA VAL A 272 -30.83 -9.95 -38.44
C VAL A 272 -31.57 -8.83 -39.16
N LEU A 273 -31.27 -7.59 -38.79
CA LEU A 273 -31.83 -6.43 -39.50
C LEU A 273 -31.00 -6.11 -40.73
N ALA A 274 -31.61 -5.47 -41.73
CA ALA A 274 -30.90 -4.98 -42.91
C ALA A 274 -30.03 -3.75 -42.57
N THR A 275 -30.37 -3.04 -41.49
CA THR A 275 -29.75 -1.77 -41.10
C THR A 275 -28.58 -1.90 -40.13
N GLN A 276 -28.33 -3.09 -39.56
CA GLN A 276 -27.23 -3.30 -38.62
C GLN A 276 -26.56 -4.68 -38.84
N PRO A 277 -25.25 -4.80 -38.63
CA PRO A 277 -24.52 -6.05 -38.87
C PRO A 277 -24.79 -7.11 -37.78
N ASP A 278 -24.93 -6.67 -36.53
CA ASP A 278 -25.09 -7.58 -35.39
C ASP A 278 -26.55 -7.99 -35.18
N PRO A 279 -26.83 -9.31 -35.08
CA PRO A 279 -28.18 -9.78 -34.87
C PRO A 279 -28.68 -9.46 -33.46
N ILE A 280 -29.94 -9.09 -33.33
CA ILE A 280 -30.66 -9.01 -32.05
C ILE A 280 -31.05 -10.43 -31.65
N ARG A 281 -30.78 -10.82 -30.39
CA ARG A 281 -31.16 -12.15 -29.90
C ARG A 281 -32.17 -12.00 -28.77
N LEU A 282 -33.38 -12.51 -28.99
CA LEU A 282 -34.42 -12.59 -27.98
C LEU A 282 -34.41 -14.00 -27.41
N SER A 283 -33.92 -14.17 -26.19
CA SER A 283 -33.81 -15.47 -25.53
C SER A 283 -34.78 -15.56 -24.36
N MET A 284 -35.53 -16.66 -24.29
CA MET A 284 -36.22 -17.12 -23.10
C MET A 284 -35.29 -18.04 -22.33
N PHE A 285 -35.28 -17.93 -21.01
CA PHE A 285 -34.50 -18.82 -20.16
C PHE A 285 -35.34 -19.29 -18.97
N GLY A 286 -35.05 -20.52 -18.54
CA GLY A 286 -35.49 -21.09 -17.29
C GLY A 286 -34.29 -21.58 -16.50
N ILE A 287 -34.25 -21.26 -15.22
CA ILE A 287 -33.25 -21.72 -14.28
C ILE A 287 -33.99 -22.45 -13.16
N VAL A 288 -33.56 -23.65 -12.83
CA VAL A 288 -34.10 -24.42 -11.70
C VAL A 288 -32.94 -24.73 -10.76
N GLU A 289 -33.09 -24.36 -9.50
CA GLU A 289 -32.21 -24.66 -8.37
C GLU A 289 -33.05 -25.37 -7.28
N PRO A 290 -32.44 -26.07 -6.31
CA PRO A 290 -33.16 -26.95 -5.37
C PRO A 290 -34.28 -26.31 -4.55
N ALA A 291 -34.32 -24.98 -4.43
CA ALA A 291 -35.37 -24.24 -3.73
C ALA A 291 -35.95 -23.08 -4.56
N SER A 292 -35.55 -22.92 -5.82
CA SER A 292 -35.96 -21.78 -6.63
C SER A 292 -36.06 -22.09 -8.12
N VAL A 293 -37.02 -21.45 -8.77
CA VAL A 293 -37.19 -21.44 -10.22
C VAL A 293 -37.16 -19.99 -10.69
N SER A 294 -36.36 -19.69 -11.70
CA SER A 294 -36.38 -18.39 -12.38
C SER A 294 -36.79 -18.59 -13.83
N LEU A 295 -37.77 -17.82 -14.29
CA LEU A 295 -38.18 -17.77 -15.69
C LEU A 295 -37.96 -16.36 -16.21
N GLY A 296 -37.40 -16.20 -17.39
CA GLY A 296 -37.17 -14.86 -17.92
C GLY A 296 -37.05 -14.79 -19.43
N MET A 297 -37.18 -13.57 -19.92
CA MET A 297 -36.92 -13.20 -21.30
C MET A 297 -35.86 -12.11 -21.30
N ARG A 298 -34.91 -12.17 -22.23
CA ARG A 298 -33.91 -11.12 -22.41
C ARG A 298 -33.61 -10.89 -23.89
N MET A 299 -33.45 -9.63 -24.24
CA MET A 299 -32.89 -9.17 -25.49
C MET A 299 -31.39 -8.96 -25.30
N ARG A 300 -30.57 -9.78 -25.94
CA ARG A 300 -29.14 -9.59 -26.04
C ARG A 300 -28.81 -8.77 -27.29
N ASN A 301 -27.73 -8.00 -27.21
CA ASN A 301 -27.28 -7.01 -28.19
C ASN A 301 -28.22 -5.79 -28.27
N MET A 302 -27.76 -4.77 -28.99
CA MET A 302 -28.46 -3.49 -29.13
C MET A 302 -29.28 -3.46 -30.43
N LEU A 303 -30.51 -2.98 -30.33
CA LEU A 303 -31.29 -2.45 -31.45
C LEU A 303 -30.81 -1.03 -31.74
N GLU A 304 -30.11 -0.84 -32.86
CA GLU A 304 -29.58 0.46 -33.24
C GLU A 304 -30.56 1.26 -34.11
N LEU A 305 -30.92 2.44 -33.63
CA LEU A 305 -31.58 3.51 -34.39
C LEU A 305 -30.57 4.65 -34.64
N LYS A 306 -30.94 5.60 -35.53
CA LYS A 306 -30.02 6.65 -36.02
C LYS A 306 -29.24 7.43 -34.94
N TRP A 307 -29.85 7.69 -33.79
CA TRP A 307 -29.25 8.47 -32.69
C TRP A 307 -29.47 7.84 -31.31
N PHE A 308 -29.94 6.60 -31.29
CA PHE A 308 -30.48 5.95 -30.11
C PHE A 308 -30.36 4.44 -30.27
N ALA A 309 -30.02 3.72 -29.21
CA ALA A 309 -30.05 2.27 -29.23
C ALA A 309 -30.65 1.72 -27.93
N LEU A 310 -31.42 0.63 -28.04
CA LEU A 310 -32.00 -0.10 -26.92
C LEU A 310 -31.41 -1.49 -26.87
N GLY A 311 -30.94 -1.94 -25.71
CA GLY A 311 -30.40 -3.28 -25.58
C GLY A 311 -30.44 -3.79 -24.17
N ASN A 312 -30.01 -5.04 -24.01
CA ASN A 312 -29.92 -5.71 -22.72
C ASN A 312 -31.20 -5.62 -21.88
N ALA A 313 -32.35 -5.55 -22.56
CA ALA A 313 -33.66 -5.49 -21.93
C ALA A 313 -34.02 -6.89 -21.45
N GLY A 314 -34.47 -7.03 -20.21
CA GLY A 314 -34.86 -8.32 -19.66
C GLY A 314 -35.94 -8.20 -18.62
N ILE A 315 -36.71 -9.28 -18.53
CA ILE A 315 -37.71 -9.51 -17.49
C ILE A 315 -37.40 -10.89 -16.91
N GLN A 316 -37.38 -10.98 -15.59
CA GLN A 316 -37.17 -12.21 -14.84
C GLN A 316 -38.25 -12.33 -13.77
N LEU A 317 -38.83 -13.51 -13.63
CA LEU A 317 -39.75 -13.89 -12.58
C LEU A 317 -39.07 -14.96 -11.74
N ASP A 318 -39.09 -14.80 -10.43
CA ASP A 318 -38.48 -15.71 -9.48
C ASP A 318 -39.55 -16.37 -8.61
N PHE A 319 -39.45 -17.67 -8.43
CA PHE A 319 -40.35 -18.52 -7.66
C PHE A 319 -39.52 -19.27 -6.61
N ASP A 320 -39.66 -18.90 -5.36
CA ASP A 320 -39.04 -19.56 -4.22
C ASP A 320 -40.13 -20.36 -3.48
N GLU A 321 -39.98 -21.68 -3.44
CA GLU A 321 -41.01 -22.59 -2.91
C GLU A 321 -41.37 -22.26 -1.46
N ALA A 322 -40.40 -21.87 -0.64
CA ALA A 322 -40.62 -21.53 0.76
C ALA A 322 -41.38 -20.21 0.94
N LEU A 323 -41.34 -19.33 -0.06
CA LEU A 323 -41.93 -17.98 -0.01
C LEU A 323 -43.23 -17.86 -0.81
N LEU A 324 -43.58 -18.84 -1.63
CA LEU A 324 -44.84 -18.86 -2.40
C LEU A 324 -46.10 -18.70 -1.51
N PRO A 325 -46.21 -19.35 -0.34
CA PRO A 325 -47.36 -19.13 0.55
C PRO A 325 -47.47 -17.67 1.01
N VAL A 326 -46.33 -17.02 1.26
CA VAL A 326 -46.29 -15.60 1.65
C VAL A 326 -46.63 -14.70 0.46
N ALA A 327 -46.10 -14.98 -0.73
CA ALA A 327 -46.45 -14.25 -1.95
C ALA A 327 -47.95 -14.34 -2.30
N ALA A 328 -48.57 -15.50 -2.04
CA ALA A 328 -50.01 -15.69 -2.21
C ALA A 328 -50.84 -14.79 -1.27
N VAL A 329 -50.38 -14.55 -0.03
CA VAL A 329 -51.02 -13.57 0.89
C VAL A 329 -51.00 -12.16 0.30
N PHE A 330 -49.95 -11.80 -0.44
CA PHE A 330 -49.83 -10.53 -1.14
C PHE A 330 -50.49 -10.51 -2.54
N GLY A 331 -51.18 -11.59 -2.93
CA GLY A 331 -51.87 -11.69 -4.22
C GLY A 331 -50.95 -11.81 -5.43
N VAL A 332 -49.67 -12.19 -5.24
CA VAL A 332 -48.68 -12.31 -6.31
C VAL A 332 -48.34 -13.79 -6.52
N PRO A 333 -48.45 -14.33 -7.75
CA PRO A 333 -48.20 -15.76 -8.01
C PRO A 333 -46.70 -16.12 -8.15
N PHE A 334 -45.80 -15.19 -7.82
CA PHE A 334 -44.36 -15.33 -7.89
C PHE A 334 -43.72 -14.58 -6.71
N THR A 335 -42.51 -14.98 -6.36
CA THR A 335 -41.77 -14.43 -5.21
C THR A 335 -40.87 -13.26 -5.58
N GLY A 336 -40.64 -13.00 -6.87
CA GLY A 336 -39.99 -11.78 -7.32
C GLY A 336 -40.16 -11.50 -8.81
N ILE A 337 -40.04 -10.24 -9.18
CA ILE A 337 -39.96 -9.75 -10.55
C ILE A 337 -38.76 -8.82 -10.69
N GLY A 338 -37.90 -9.07 -11.67
CA GLY A 338 -36.79 -8.23 -12.05
C GLY A 338 -36.96 -7.71 -13.47
N LEU A 339 -36.67 -6.45 -13.67
CA LEU A 339 -36.62 -5.76 -14.95
C LEU A 339 -35.23 -5.15 -15.11
N ASN A 340 -34.67 -5.23 -16.30
CA ASN A 340 -33.46 -4.50 -16.65
C ASN A 340 -33.51 -4.00 -18.09
N GLY A 341 -32.71 -2.99 -18.41
CA GLY A 341 -32.59 -2.44 -19.74
C GLY A 341 -31.46 -1.44 -19.86
N GLN A 342 -30.98 -1.28 -21.09
CA GLN A 342 -29.95 -0.31 -21.44
C GLN A 342 -30.46 0.57 -22.59
N VAL A 343 -30.21 1.87 -22.43
CA VAL A 343 -30.49 2.91 -23.41
C VAL A 343 -29.18 3.63 -23.74
N ASP A 344 -28.78 3.61 -25.00
CA ASP A 344 -27.65 4.40 -25.48
C ASP A 344 -28.15 5.57 -26.33
N MET A 345 -27.65 6.78 -26.07
CA MET A 345 -27.95 7.98 -26.83
C MET A 345 -26.70 8.52 -27.53
N GLY A 346 -26.76 8.67 -28.85
CA GLY A 346 -25.66 9.13 -29.69
C GLY A 346 -25.60 8.42 -31.04
N LYS A 347 -24.80 8.93 -31.98
CA LYS A 347 -24.59 8.26 -33.27
C LYS A 347 -23.79 6.98 -33.09
N ALA A 348 -23.95 6.01 -34.00
CA ALA A 348 -23.08 4.84 -34.07
C ALA A 348 -21.62 5.24 -34.33
N GLY A 349 -20.69 4.64 -33.57
CA GLY A 349 -19.25 4.90 -33.65
C GLY A 349 -18.75 6.10 -32.83
N GLU A 350 -19.63 6.92 -32.23
CA GLU A 350 -19.26 8.00 -31.31
C GLU A 350 -19.37 7.54 -29.84
N ALA A 351 -18.74 8.26 -28.90
CA ALA A 351 -18.92 8.02 -27.47
C ALA A 351 -20.37 8.33 -27.06
N ARG A 352 -21.21 7.27 -26.94
CA ARG A 352 -22.62 7.38 -26.56
C ARG A 352 -22.78 7.61 -25.06
N ALA A 353 -23.81 8.38 -24.69
CA ALA A 353 -24.32 8.41 -23.33
C ALA A 353 -25.08 7.12 -23.07
N ILE A 354 -24.76 6.41 -22.00
CA ILE A 354 -25.34 5.10 -21.68
C ILE A 354 -26.19 5.27 -20.43
N LEU A 355 -27.39 4.70 -20.41
CA LEU A 355 -28.26 4.61 -19.24
C LEU A 355 -28.69 3.16 -19.08
N ASN A 356 -28.20 2.52 -18.02
CA ASN A 356 -28.63 1.23 -17.55
C ASN A 356 -29.66 1.46 -16.45
N LEU A 357 -30.79 0.77 -16.55
CA LEU A 357 -31.82 0.74 -15.53
C LEU A 357 -32.06 -0.72 -15.16
N ALA A 358 -32.13 -1.00 -13.88
CA ALA A 358 -32.63 -2.25 -13.35
C ALA A 358 -33.54 -1.96 -12.16
N GLY A 359 -34.56 -2.77 -11.98
CA GLY A 359 -35.44 -2.65 -10.82
C GLY A 359 -36.26 -3.90 -10.64
N GLY A 360 -36.80 -4.10 -9.46
CA GLY A 360 -37.58 -5.29 -9.19
C GLY A 360 -38.22 -5.28 -7.82
N VAL A 361 -39.14 -6.21 -7.63
CA VAL A 361 -39.84 -6.42 -6.36
C VAL A 361 -39.59 -7.86 -5.93
N ARG A 362 -39.34 -8.11 -4.65
CA ARG A 362 -39.21 -9.45 -4.08
C ARG A 362 -40.00 -9.59 -2.78
N VAL A 363 -40.65 -10.74 -2.59
CA VAL A 363 -41.35 -11.10 -1.36
C VAL A 363 -40.41 -11.90 -0.47
N ALA A 364 -40.35 -11.58 0.82
CA ALA A 364 -39.56 -12.29 1.84
C ALA A 364 -40.48 -12.87 2.93
N SER A 365 -40.05 -13.95 3.60
CA SER A 365 -40.88 -14.69 4.57
C SER A 365 -41.25 -13.91 5.82
N THR A 366 -40.48 -12.88 6.14
CA THR A 366 -40.54 -12.22 7.44
C THR A 366 -40.99 -10.77 7.38
N HIS A 367 -40.90 -10.07 6.23
CA HIS A 367 -41.01 -8.61 6.14
C HIS A 367 -41.77 -8.12 4.88
N ILE A 368 -41.97 -6.78 4.77
CA ILE A 368 -42.64 -6.09 3.65
C ILE A 368 -41.92 -6.41 2.32
N PRO A 369 -42.62 -6.59 1.19
CA PRO A 369 -41.98 -6.80 -0.11
C PRO A 369 -40.91 -5.73 -0.38
N ASP A 370 -39.70 -6.18 -0.69
CA ASP A 370 -38.59 -5.28 -0.97
C ASP A 370 -38.64 -4.78 -2.41
N ILE A 371 -38.36 -3.50 -2.61
CA ILE A 371 -38.34 -2.83 -3.91
C ILE A 371 -36.92 -2.32 -4.14
N VAL A 372 -36.31 -2.82 -5.21
CA VAL A 372 -34.99 -2.37 -5.65
C VAL A 372 -35.12 -1.50 -6.89
N PHE A 373 -34.44 -0.37 -6.88
CA PHE A 373 -34.17 0.43 -8.08
C PHE A 373 -32.66 0.63 -8.20
N ASP A 374 -32.07 0.30 -9.34
CA ASP A 374 -30.66 0.54 -9.69
C ASP A 374 -30.61 1.29 -11.02
N ALA A 375 -29.93 2.43 -11.02
CA ALA A 375 -29.71 3.22 -12.21
C ALA A 375 -28.22 3.49 -12.36
N GLU A 376 -27.67 3.28 -13.56
CA GLU A 376 -26.30 3.64 -13.88
C GLU A 376 -26.27 4.39 -15.22
N ALA A 377 -25.80 5.63 -15.19
CA ALA A 377 -25.55 6.40 -16.38
C ALA A 377 -24.04 6.64 -16.60
N LYS A 378 -23.59 6.65 -17.86
CA LYS A 378 -22.18 6.88 -18.24
C LYS A 378 -22.07 7.87 -19.39
N ASN A 379 -20.93 8.56 -19.47
CA ASN A 379 -20.58 9.48 -20.55
C ASN A 379 -21.59 10.61 -20.81
N ILE A 380 -22.22 11.13 -19.76
CA ILE A 380 -23.15 12.24 -19.87
C ILE A 380 -22.37 13.55 -19.95
N ARG A 381 -22.41 14.22 -21.11
CA ARG A 381 -21.86 15.56 -21.29
C ARG A 381 -22.94 16.61 -21.02
N PHE A 382 -22.71 17.49 -20.05
CA PHE A 382 -23.68 18.54 -19.70
C PHE A 382 -24.00 19.46 -20.89
N ALA A 383 -22.99 19.74 -21.73
CA ALA A 383 -23.14 20.44 -23.00
C ALA A 383 -24.17 19.78 -23.94
N ASN A 384 -24.25 18.44 -23.97
CA ASN A 384 -25.22 17.72 -24.79
C ASN A 384 -26.64 17.86 -24.24
N ILE A 385 -26.80 17.82 -22.90
CA ILE A 385 -28.10 18.05 -22.24
C ILE A 385 -28.61 19.46 -22.53
N ILE A 386 -27.78 20.48 -22.33
CA ILE A 386 -28.17 21.88 -22.60
C ILE A 386 -28.49 22.09 -24.08
N ASN A 387 -27.70 21.51 -24.99
CA ASN A 387 -27.99 21.57 -26.43
C ASN A 387 -29.33 20.90 -26.78
N LEU A 388 -29.65 19.75 -26.17
CA LEU A 388 -30.93 19.06 -26.36
C LEU A 388 -32.10 19.88 -25.79
N ALA A 389 -32.02 20.30 -24.54
CA ALA A 389 -33.03 21.12 -23.88
C ALA A 389 -33.25 22.44 -24.66
N SER A 390 -32.18 23.04 -25.16
CA SER A 390 -32.23 24.23 -25.99
C SER A 390 -32.88 23.98 -27.36
N LYS A 391 -32.59 22.84 -28.01
CA LYS A 391 -33.30 22.44 -29.24
C LYS A 391 -34.79 22.25 -28.99
N ILE A 392 -35.17 21.63 -27.87
CA ILE A 392 -36.57 21.43 -27.48
C ILE A 392 -37.21 22.80 -27.23
N ALA A 393 -36.62 23.65 -26.41
CA ALA A 393 -37.13 24.99 -26.09
C ALA A 393 -37.33 25.88 -27.34
N VAL A 394 -36.44 25.77 -28.34
CA VAL A 394 -36.61 26.46 -29.62
C VAL A 394 -37.75 25.86 -30.43
N LYS A 395 -37.84 24.53 -30.49
CA LYS A 395 -38.90 23.82 -31.22
C LYS A 395 -40.28 24.03 -30.59
N THR A 396 -40.36 24.16 -29.27
CA THR A 396 -41.57 24.44 -28.49
C THR A 396 -41.85 25.94 -28.33
N LYS A 397 -41.06 26.82 -28.98
CA LYS A 397 -41.18 28.29 -28.93
C LYS A 397 -40.99 28.92 -27.53
N ILE A 398 -40.51 28.16 -26.55
CA ILE A 398 -40.14 28.66 -25.21
C ILE A 398 -38.91 29.57 -25.29
N ALA A 399 -37.98 29.27 -26.21
CA ALA A 399 -36.78 30.08 -26.46
C ALA A 399 -36.70 30.51 -27.93
N LYS A 400 -36.26 31.75 -28.19
CA LYS A 400 -36.13 32.28 -29.56
C LYS A 400 -34.91 31.73 -30.31
N ARG A 401 -33.85 31.32 -29.61
CA ARG A 401 -32.57 30.86 -30.20
C ARG A 401 -31.92 29.77 -29.36
N LYS A 402 -31.04 28.98 -29.98
CA LYS A 402 -30.28 27.94 -29.29
C LYS A 402 -29.20 28.56 -28.40
N ILE A 403 -28.95 27.96 -27.25
CA ILE A 403 -27.86 28.34 -26.34
C ILE A 403 -26.53 27.94 -27.00
N PRO A 404 -25.56 28.86 -27.17
CA PRO A 404 -24.25 28.55 -27.72
C PRO A 404 -23.49 27.61 -26.78
N VAL A 405 -23.15 26.41 -27.28
CA VAL A 405 -22.51 25.35 -26.48
C VAL A 405 -21.06 25.70 -26.08
N GLY A 406 -20.40 26.58 -26.84
CA GLY A 406 -18.99 26.94 -26.66
C GLY A 406 -18.65 27.66 -25.34
N ASN A 407 -19.64 28.26 -24.67
CA ASN A 407 -19.45 29.03 -23.43
C ASN A 407 -19.82 28.25 -22.16
N LEU A 408 -20.20 26.97 -22.29
CA LEU A 408 -20.62 26.17 -21.15
C LEU A 408 -19.41 25.51 -20.47
N PRO A 409 -19.36 25.46 -19.13
CA PRO A 409 -18.35 24.70 -18.42
C PRO A 409 -18.38 23.23 -18.86
N THR A 410 -17.20 22.65 -19.13
CA THR A 410 -17.07 21.24 -19.51
C THR A 410 -17.22 20.36 -18.28
N ILE A 411 -18.48 20.05 -17.95
CA ILE A 411 -18.84 19.01 -16.99
C ILE A 411 -19.19 17.76 -17.79
N ASN A 412 -18.41 16.71 -17.58
CA ASN A 412 -18.68 15.38 -18.13
C ASN A 412 -18.85 14.41 -16.97
N ILE A 413 -20.07 13.94 -16.76
CA ILE A 413 -20.35 12.87 -15.80
C ILE A 413 -19.90 11.57 -16.46
N GLU A 414 -18.75 11.07 -16.03
CA GLU A 414 -18.19 9.82 -16.53
C GLU A 414 -19.05 8.63 -16.07
N ARG A 415 -19.55 8.69 -14.83
CA ARG A 415 -20.44 7.69 -14.22
C ARG A 415 -21.35 8.32 -13.18
N LEU A 416 -22.62 7.94 -13.17
CA LEU A 416 -23.58 8.22 -12.11
C LEU A 416 -24.31 6.91 -11.83
N ARG A 417 -24.13 6.32 -10.66
CA ARG A 417 -24.80 5.08 -10.27
C ARG A 417 -25.51 5.29 -8.96
N GLY A 418 -26.71 4.76 -8.81
CA GLY A 418 -27.34 4.70 -7.51
C GLY A 418 -28.26 3.51 -7.40
N TYR A 419 -28.44 3.01 -6.18
CA TYR A 419 -29.49 2.05 -5.89
C TYR A 419 -30.23 2.39 -4.60
N LEU A 420 -31.48 1.93 -4.53
CA LEU A 420 -32.30 1.94 -3.32
C LEU A 420 -32.83 0.52 -3.13
N SER A 421 -32.72 -0.01 -1.92
CA SER A 421 -33.23 -1.32 -1.47
C SER A 421 -33.72 -1.15 -0.04
N LEU A 422 -34.89 -1.66 0.33
CA LEU A 422 -35.38 -1.61 1.71
C LEU A 422 -34.72 -2.72 2.55
N GLU A 423 -34.37 -3.85 1.93
CA GLU A 423 -33.74 -5.02 2.54
C GLU A 423 -32.57 -5.54 1.69
N ASP A 424 -31.86 -6.56 2.19
CA ASP A 424 -30.80 -7.22 1.44
C ASP A 424 -31.43 -8.08 0.33
N THR A 425 -31.34 -7.63 -0.93
CA THR A 425 -32.02 -8.26 -2.06
C THR A 425 -31.06 -8.66 -3.17
N ARG A 426 -31.45 -9.63 -4.00
CA ARG A 426 -30.70 -10.07 -5.18
C ARG A 426 -31.60 -10.00 -6.42
N ILE A 427 -31.15 -9.31 -7.48
CA ILE A 427 -31.84 -9.24 -8.78
C ILE A 427 -30.88 -9.66 -9.88
N ALA A 428 -31.33 -10.54 -10.79
CA ALA A 428 -30.56 -10.98 -11.96
C ALA A 428 -29.11 -11.36 -11.62
N GLN A 429 -28.93 -12.06 -10.49
CA GLN A 429 -27.66 -12.51 -9.89
C GLN A 429 -26.83 -11.47 -9.11
N LYS A 430 -27.20 -10.19 -9.12
CA LYS A 430 -26.51 -9.11 -8.39
C LYS A 430 -27.15 -8.85 -7.03
N GLU A 431 -26.32 -8.78 -5.99
CA GLU A 431 -26.74 -8.50 -4.62
C GLU A 431 -26.76 -6.98 -4.34
N TYR A 432 -27.78 -6.54 -3.60
CA TYR A 432 -28.09 -5.18 -3.22
C TYR A 432 -28.32 -5.14 -1.70
N PRO A 433 -27.37 -4.63 -0.92
CA PRO A 433 -27.55 -4.48 0.52
C PRO A 433 -28.66 -3.48 0.86
N ALA A 434 -29.35 -3.69 1.98
CA ALA A 434 -30.40 -2.83 2.49
C ALA A 434 -29.93 -1.38 2.68
N GLY A 435 -30.61 -0.46 2.02
CA GLY A 435 -30.42 0.99 2.12
C GLY A 435 -30.25 1.67 0.75
N PHE A 436 -29.47 2.74 0.72
CA PHE A 436 -29.30 3.59 -0.45
C PHE A 436 -27.82 3.77 -0.77
N ALA A 437 -27.44 3.64 -2.03
CA ALA A 437 -26.12 4.04 -2.49
C ALA A 437 -26.23 5.04 -3.64
N LEU A 438 -25.31 6.01 -3.65
CA LEU A 438 -25.11 6.94 -4.75
C LEU A 438 -23.62 7.12 -5.01
N GLU A 439 -23.21 6.95 -6.25
CA GLU A 439 -21.83 7.07 -6.73
C GLU A 439 -21.83 8.00 -7.94
N VAL A 440 -20.98 9.01 -7.92
CA VAL A 440 -20.82 9.98 -9.01
C VAL A 440 -19.34 10.13 -9.32
N ASP A 441 -18.95 9.89 -10.57
CA ASP A 441 -17.64 10.23 -11.11
C ASP A 441 -17.81 11.27 -12.22
N THR A 442 -17.10 12.38 -12.10
CA THR A 442 -17.19 13.52 -13.02
C THR A 442 -15.82 14.03 -13.45
N LEU A 443 -15.79 14.65 -14.60
CA LEU A 443 -14.70 15.49 -15.08
C LEU A 443 -15.21 16.93 -15.10
N ILE A 444 -14.71 17.76 -14.19
CA ILE A 444 -15.01 19.18 -14.08
C ILE A 444 -13.77 19.94 -14.53
N MET A 445 -13.86 20.70 -15.63
CA MET A 445 -12.73 21.50 -16.14
C MET A 445 -11.45 20.66 -16.38
N LYS A 446 -11.60 19.43 -16.91
CA LYS A 446 -10.51 18.44 -17.11
C LYS A 446 -9.87 17.89 -15.82
N LYS A 447 -10.44 18.19 -14.65
CA LYS A 447 -10.07 17.57 -13.37
C LYS A 447 -11.12 16.54 -13.00
N ARG A 448 -10.69 15.34 -12.63
CA ARG A 448 -11.56 14.29 -12.10
C ARG A 448 -11.99 14.63 -10.69
N ALA A 449 -13.26 14.43 -10.39
CA ALA A 449 -13.82 14.51 -9.06
C ALA A 449 -14.98 13.53 -8.94
N GLY A 450 -15.13 12.90 -7.79
CA GLY A 450 -16.22 11.98 -7.56
C GLY A 450 -16.53 11.80 -6.09
N PHE A 451 -17.69 11.22 -5.81
CA PHE A 451 -18.08 10.83 -4.47
C PHE A 451 -18.94 9.58 -4.49
N SER A 452 -18.93 8.86 -3.38
CA SER A 452 -19.83 7.75 -3.10
C SER A 452 -20.43 7.93 -1.71
N ILE A 453 -21.71 7.65 -1.57
CA ILE A 453 -22.46 7.67 -0.32
C ILE A 453 -23.22 6.36 -0.24
N ASP A 454 -23.04 5.61 0.83
CA ASP A 454 -23.78 4.39 1.15
C ASP A 454 -24.46 4.59 2.51
N PHE A 455 -25.78 4.59 2.52
CA PHE A 455 -26.61 4.47 3.71
C PHE A 455 -27.01 3.02 3.88
N LYS A 456 -26.61 2.39 4.99
CA LYS A 456 -27.02 1.03 5.37
C LYS A 456 -28.16 1.12 6.37
N HIS A 457 -29.37 0.81 5.91
CA HIS A 457 -30.59 0.97 6.72
C HIS A 457 -30.55 0.11 8.01
N THR A 458 -30.14 -1.15 7.89
CA THR A 458 -30.07 -2.11 9.01
C THR A 458 -29.07 -1.71 10.09
N ALA A 459 -27.94 -1.11 9.70
CA ALA A 459 -26.91 -0.64 10.62
C ALA A 459 -27.14 0.80 11.11
N GLY A 460 -28.06 1.56 10.47
CA GLY A 460 -28.25 2.98 10.74
C GLY A 460 -26.99 3.81 10.45
N THR A 461 -26.18 3.43 9.47
CA THR A 461 -24.89 4.09 9.17
C THR A 461 -24.90 4.74 7.79
N VAL A 462 -24.33 5.95 7.68
CA VAL A 462 -24.08 6.67 6.43
C VAL A 462 -22.57 6.77 6.25
N SER A 463 -22.03 6.06 5.26
CA SER A 463 -20.60 6.07 4.96
C SER A 463 -20.35 6.53 3.53
N GLY A 464 -19.14 6.98 3.24
CA GLY A 464 -18.83 7.41 1.90
C GLY A 464 -17.39 7.82 1.70
N GLU A 465 -17.07 8.03 0.44
CA GLU A 465 -15.74 8.45 0.00
C GLU A 465 -15.88 9.53 -1.06
N GLY A 466 -15.10 10.59 -0.96
CA GLY A 466 -15.01 11.65 -1.96
C GLY A 466 -13.59 11.78 -2.47
N TYR A 467 -13.43 12.36 -3.67
CA TYR A 467 -12.11 12.66 -4.19
C TYR A 467 -12.14 13.80 -5.19
N ILE A 468 -10.99 14.46 -5.31
CA ILE A 468 -10.69 15.37 -6.41
C ILE A 468 -9.25 15.11 -6.85
N SER A 469 -9.00 15.11 -8.15
CA SER A 469 -7.65 15.01 -8.69
C SER A 469 -6.79 16.20 -8.28
N ASN A 470 -5.47 16.01 -8.28
CA ASN A 470 -4.50 17.03 -7.86
C ASN A 470 -4.88 18.45 -8.32
N LEU A 471 -5.00 19.35 -7.35
CA LEU A 471 -5.39 20.73 -7.56
C LEU A 471 -4.14 21.62 -7.46
N ASP A 472 -3.83 22.34 -8.54
CA ASP A 472 -2.74 23.31 -8.58
C ASP A 472 -3.36 24.70 -8.80
N VAL A 473 -3.33 25.55 -7.77
CA VAL A 473 -3.84 26.92 -7.88
C VAL A 473 -2.69 27.86 -8.20
N LYS A 474 -2.77 28.52 -9.36
CA LYS A 474 -1.76 29.48 -9.83
C LYS A 474 -2.36 30.88 -9.93
N ALA A 475 -1.60 31.89 -9.51
CA ALA A 475 -1.88 33.28 -9.83
C ALA A 475 -0.66 33.93 -10.48
N LYS A 476 -0.87 34.64 -11.60
CA LYS A 476 0.20 35.30 -12.37
C LYS A 476 1.38 34.36 -12.69
N GLY A 477 1.08 33.09 -13.00
CA GLY A 477 2.07 32.06 -13.32
C GLY A 477 2.81 31.45 -12.12
N LYS A 478 2.60 31.95 -10.88
CA LYS A 478 3.19 31.39 -9.65
C LYS A 478 2.19 30.46 -8.95
N ASN A 479 2.66 29.33 -8.43
CA ASN A 479 1.85 28.43 -7.62
C ASN A 479 1.56 29.10 -6.26
N ILE A 480 0.27 29.28 -5.94
CA ILE A 480 -0.17 29.74 -4.63
C ILE A 480 -0.17 28.55 -3.68
N PHE A 481 -0.89 27.49 -4.04
CA PHE A 481 -0.89 26.23 -3.30
C PHE A 481 -1.17 25.03 -4.21
N THR A 482 -0.77 23.85 -3.76
CA THR A 482 -1.08 22.55 -4.37
C THR A 482 -1.80 21.68 -3.35
N LEU A 483 -2.75 20.87 -3.81
CA LEU A 483 -3.40 19.83 -3.01
C LEU A 483 -3.30 18.52 -3.78
N THR A 484 -2.52 17.58 -3.27
CA THR A 484 -2.21 16.30 -3.91
C THR A 484 -2.54 15.13 -2.99
N GLY A 485 -2.47 13.90 -3.49
CA GLY A 485 -2.61 12.70 -2.66
C GLY A 485 -2.09 11.47 -3.39
N PRO A 486 -1.81 10.38 -2.66
CA PRO A 486 -1.33 9.14 -3.26
C PRO A 486 -2.38 8.56 -4.23
N PRO A 487 -1.97 7.77 -5.23
CA PRO A 487 -2.91 7.07 -6.08
C PRO A 487 -3.71 6.04 -5.27
N PHE A 488 -5.01 5.97 -5.49
CA PHE A 488 -5.89 4.95 -4.93
C PHE A 488 -6.96 4.54 -5.93
N PHE A 489 -7.58 3.38 -5.70
CA PHE A 489 -8.70 2.90 -6.52
C PHE A 489 -10.02 3.38 -5.94
N THR A 490 -10.84 4.05 -6.76
CA THR A 490 -12.21 4.40 -6.40
C THR A 490 -13.08 3.13 -6.37
N LYS A 491 -14.31 3.22 -5.81
CA LYS A 491 -15.30 2.11 -5.89
C LYS A 491 -15.61 1.69 -7.34
N ALA A 492 -15.39 2.57 -8.33
CA ALA A 492 -15.47 2.24 -9.74
C ALA A 492 -14.29 1.42 -10.29
N GLY A 493 -13.29 1.10 -9.46
CA GLY A 493 -12.07 0.42 -9.87
C GLY A 493 -11.12 1.29 -10.70
N LYS A 494 -11.30 2.63 -10.67
CA LYS A 494 -10.41 3.58 -11.37
C LYS A 494 -9.31 4.06 -10.43
N GLU A 495 -8.08 4.04 -10.92
CA GLU A 495 -6.96 4.68 -10.22
C GLU A 495 -7.04 6.20 -10.37
N VAL A 496 -7.01 6.91 -9.24
CA VAL A 496 -7.00 8.37 -9.17
C VAL A 496 -5.94 8.82 -8.18
N ALA A 497 -5.18 9.86 -8.55
CA ALA A 497 -4.26 10.55 -7.64
C ALA A 497 -4.85 11.90 -7.22
N GLY A 498 -4.91 12.13 -5.91
CA GLY A 498 -5.49 13.33 -5.33
C GLY A 498 -5.93 13.14 -3.88
N PRO A 499 -6.35 14.22 -3.20
CA PRO A 499 -6.94 14.13 -1.87
C PRO A 499 -8.15 13.18 -1.84
N LYS A 500 -8.17 12.31 -0.83
CA LYS A 500 -9.27 11.40 -0.53
C LYS A 500 -10.04 11.93 0.68
N ILE A 501 -11.35 12.01 0.55
CA ILE A 501 -12.29 12.31 1.63
C ILE A 501 -12.93 10.99 2.02
N ILE A 502 -13.06 10.71 3.31
CA ILE A 502 -13.76 9.53 3.83
C ILE A 502 -14.71 10.02 4.91
N PHE A 503 -15.90 9.46 4.99
CA PHE A 503 -16.76 9.70 6.13
C PHE A 503 -17.55 8.44 6.50
N ASP A 504 -17.92 8.34 7.77
CA ASP A 504 -18.70 7.24 8.32
C ASP A 504 -19.45 7.74 9.56
N PHE A 505 -20.77 7.89 9.46
CA PHE A 505 -21.62 8.41 10.52
C PHE A 505 -22.61 7.34 10.96
N ASP A 506 -22.67 7.04 12.25
CA ASP A 506 -23.81 6.34 12.85
C ASP A 506 -24.94 7.36 13.05
N VAL A 507 -26.08 7.17 12.41
CA VAL A 507 -27.25 8.04 12.50
C VAL A 507 -27.82 8.04 13.93
N LYS A 508 -27.68 6.94 14.68
CA LYS A 508 -28.10 6.86 16.09
C LYS A 508 -27.11 7.55 17.03
N HIS A 509 -25.85 7.66 16.64
CA HIS A 509 -24.80 8.32 17.40
C HIS A 509 -23.92 9.20 16.51
N PRO A 510 -24.46 10.30 15.96
CA PRO A 510 -23.72 11.14 15.00
C PRO A 510 -22.44 11.72 15.61
N THR A 511 -22.41 11.87 16.93
CA THR A 511 -21.24 12.27 17.75
C THR A 511 -20.15 11.21 17.86
N LYS A 512 -20.30 10.03 17.25
CA LYS A 512 -19.25 9.00 17.10
C LYS A 512 -18.76 8.87 15.67
N GLY A 513 -19.31 9.66 14.74
CA GLY A 513 -18.98 9.59 13.32
C GLY A 513 -17.55 10.01 13.01
N MET A 514 -17.07 9.58 11.87
CA MET A 514 -15.74 9.83 11.34
C MET A 514 -15.83 10.71 10.09
N PHE A 515 -14.98 11.72 9.99
CA PHE A 515 -14.72 12.47 8.77
C PHE A 515 -13.22 12.61 8.59
N GLY A 516 -12.72 12.15 7.45
CA GLY A 516 -11.32 12.04 7.10
C GLY A 516 -11.00 12.81 5.83
N VAL A 517 -9.88 13.55 5.81
CA VAL A 517 -9.27 14.05 4.58
C VAL A 517 -7.81 13.64 4.56
N ASP A 518 -7.45 12.83 3.58
CA ASP A 518 -6.09 12.33 3.33
C ASP A 518 -5.51 13.01 2.08
N GLY A 519 -4.36 13.67 2.22
CA GLY A 519 -3.72 14.39 1.12
C GLY A 519 -2.42 15.08 1.53
N ILE A 520 -1.88 15.89 0.61
CA ILE A 520 -0.72 16.74 0.82
C ILE A 520 -1.08 18.14 0.32
N PHE A 521 -1.16 19.09 1.24
CA PHE A 521 -1.32 20.52 0.95
C PHE A 521 0.05 21.19 0.95
N GLU A 522 0.43 21.89 -0.13
CA GLU A 522 1.69 22.65 -0.19
C GLU A 522 1.44 24.11 -0.50
N VAL A 523 2.16 25.01 0.18
CA VAL A 523 2.20 26.45 -0.08
C VAL A 523 3.65 26.82 -0.38
N PRO A 524 4.08 26.76 -1.66
CA PRO A 524 5.49 26.92 -2.04
C PRO A 524 6.10 28.25 -1.58
N ALA A 525 5.30 29.32 -1.55
CA ALA A 525 5.75 30.67 -1.17
C ALA A 525 6.32 30.75 0.26
N ILE A 526 5.92 29.83 1.15
CA ILE A 526 6.38 29.76 2.53
C ILE A 526 7.06 28.42 2.86
N GLY A 527 7.39 27.62 1.83
CA GLY A 527 8.01 26.29 2.01
C GLY A 527 7.16 25.31 2.83
N LEU A 528 5.86 25.54 2.94
CA LEU A 528 4.97 24.67 3.70
C LEU A 528 4.60 23.48 2.81
N THR A 529 4.91 22.28 3.27
CA THR A 529 4.29 21.04 2.81
C THR A 529 3.54 20.49 4.02
N GLN A 530 2.34 19.96 3.84
CA GLN A 530 1.49 19.47 4.91
C GLN A 530 0.84 18.18 4.45
N LYS A 531 1.24 17.04 5.01
CA LYS A 531 0.40 15.83 4.93
C LYS A 531 -0.88 16.09 5.72
N THR A 532 -1.99 16.27 5.03
CA THR A 532 -3.30 16.34 5.66
C THR A 532 -3.74 14.92 5.94
N HIS A 533 -3.55 14.44 7.16
CA HIS A 533 -4.36 13.37 7.74
C HIS A 533 -5.28 14.04 8.74
N PHE A 534 -6.35 14.66 8.23
CA PHE A 534 -7.36 15.24 9.08
C PHE A 534 -8.35 14.15 9.43
N LEU A 535 -8.45 13.77 10.69
CA LEU A 535 -9.39 12.77 11.14
C LEU A 535 -10.21 13.31 12.29
N TRP A 536 -11.46 13.65 11.99
CA TRP A 536 -12.46 13.94 13.00
C TRP A 536 -13.14 12.61 13.37
N ARG A 537 -13.00 12.16 14.62
CA ARG A 537 -13.73 11.01 15.18
C ARG A 537 -14.55 11.45 16.38
N GLY A 538 -15.83 11.65 16.14
CA GLY A 538 -16.80 12.03 17.16
C GLY A 538 -16.52 13.40 17.77
N LEU A 539 -16.01 13.43 18.99
CA LEU A 539 -15.57 14.65 19.67
C LEU A 539 -14.05 14.83 19.63
N SER A 540 -13.31 13.89 19.03
CA SER A 540 -11.87 13.98 18.88
C SER A 540 -11.47 14.45 17.49
N MET A 541 -10.50 15.35 17.41
CA MET A 541 -9.87 15.80 16.17
C MET A 541 -8.38 15.50 16.25
N GLU A 542 -7.90 14.67 15.34
CA GLU A 542 -6.49 14.35 15.18
C GLU A 542 -5.98 14.98 13.87
N ALA A 543 -4.90 15.74 13.96
CA ALA A 543 -4.20 16.28 12.80
C ALA A 543 -2.69 16.22 13.03
N ALA A 544 -1.97 15.61 12.10
CA ALA A 544 -0.52 15.64 12.06
C ALA A 544 -0.06 16.52 10.89
N PHE A 545 1.02 17.29 11.09
CA PHE A 545 1.59 18.19 10.10
C PHE A 545 3.09 17.94 10.05
N GLU A 546 3.67 17.80 8.87
CA GLU A 546 5.12 17.61 8.68
C GLU A 546 5.62 18.73 7.77
N THR A 547 6.43 19.65 8.29
CA THR A 547 6.97 20.78 7.51
C THR A 547 8.49 20.76 7.49
N VAL A 548 9.10 21.10 6.36
CA VAL A 548 10.55 21.22 6.24
C VAL A 548 10.92 22.70 6.32
N TYR A 549 11.59 23.10 7.40
CA TYR A 549 12.02 24.48 7.61
C TYR A 549 13.54 24.53 7.78
N ALA A 550 14.21 25.37 7.00
CA ALA A 550 15.66 25.61 7.10
C ALA A 550 16.54 24.33 7.05
N GLY A 551 16.09 23.28 6.35
CA GLY A 551 16.84 22.03 6.16
C GLY A 551 16.53 20.91 7.16
N PHE A 552 15.60 21.10 8.10
CA PHE A 552 15.15 20.05 9.02
C PHE A 552 13.62 19.94 9.06
N THR A 553 13.13 18.76 9.43
CA THR A 553 11.69 18.46 9.45
C THR A 553 11.12 18.68 10.85
N VAL A 554 10.07 19.49 10.95
CA VAL A 554 9.27 19.69 12.16
C VAL A 554 7.95 18.94 12.01
N LEU A 555 7.64 18.10 12.99
CA LEU A 555 6.35 17.41 13.11
C LEU A 555 5.49 18.21 14.09
N PHE A 556 4.26 18.53 13.72
CA PHE A 556 3.23 19.04 14.62
C PHE A 556 2.13 17.99 14.75
N GLU A 557 1.63 17.79 15.96
CA GLU A 557 0.48 16.94 16.25
C GLU A 557 -0.52 17.76 17.06
N ALA A 558 -1.74 17.86 16.54
CA ALA A 558 -2.90 18.38 17.24
C ALA A 558 -3.81 17.19 17.59
N ASN A 559 -4.06 16.97 18.88
CA ASN A 559 -5.10 16.07 19.33
C ASN A 559 -6.06 16.89 20.21
N ILE A 560 -7.28 17.11 19.72
CA ILE A 560 -8.32 17.82 20.46
C ILE A 560 -9.36 16.79 20.88
N ASN A 561 -9.65 16.68 22.18
CA ASN A 561 -10.75 15.86 22.68
C ASN A 561 -11.85 16.75 23.29
N LEU A 562 -12.84 17.09 22.48
CA LEU A 562 -13.97 17.96 22.79
C LEU A 562 -15.05 17.23 23.61
N GLY A 563 -14.74 16.65 24.78
CA GLY A 563 -15.77 16.01 25.61
C GLY A 563 -17.03 16.89 25.82
N GLU A 564 -18.19 16.28 26.10
CA GLU A 564 -19.55 16.88 25.97
C GLU A 564 -19.84 18.20 26.71
N LYS A 565 -19.00 18.61 27.67
CA LYS A 565 -19.12 19.87 28.39
C LYS A 565 -17.93 20.79 28.08
N ASP A 566 -18.25 22.05 27.75
CA ASP A 566 -17.32 23.17 27.52
C ASP A 566 -16.44 23.11 26.26
N VAL A 567 -17.04 22.86 25.09
CA VAL A 567 -16.37 22.96 23.77
C VAL A 567 -15.55 24.25 23.65
N LYS A 568 -16.10 25.41 24.05
CA LYS A 568 -15.44 26.72 23.96
C LYS A 568 -14.17 26.83 24.82
N LYS A 569 -14.15 26.23 26.00
CA LYS A 569 -12.99 26.22 26.92
C LYS A 569 -11.92 25.24 26.45
N LYS A 570 -12.32 24.10 25.87
CA LYS A 570 -11.39 23.09 25.35
C LYS A 570 -10.70 23.50 24.04
N TRP A 571 -11.34 24.31 23.21
CA TRP A 571 -10.67 24.97 22.07
C TRP A 571 -9.51 25.87 22.53
N GLN A 572 -9.66 26.54 23.68
CA GLN A 572 -8.60 27.36 24.28
C GLN A 572 -7.48 26.50 24.90
N GLU A 573 -7.79 25.28 25.32
CA GLU A 573 -6.83 24.30 25.84
C GLU A 573 -6.10 23.50 24.73
N MET A 574 -6.34 23.77 23.44
CA MET A 574 -5.66 23.11 22.33
C MET A 574 -4.14 23.21 22.50
N ARG A 575 -3.43 22.08 22.58
CA ARG A 575 -1.97 22.04 22.62
C ARG A 575 -1.43 21.39 21.36
N LEU A 576 -0.68 22.15 20.58
CA LEU A 576 0.10 21.62 19.46
C LEU A 576 1.39 21.04 20.02
N LYS A 577 1.54 19.72 19.96
CA LYS A 577 2.84 19.08 20.24
C LYS A 577 3.71 19.20 19.01
N PHE A 578 4.97 19.55 19.18
CA PHE A 578 5.92 19.49 18.07
C PHE A 578 7.24 18.84 18.43
N GLY A 579 7.86 18.21 17.44
CA GLY A 579 9.15 17.54 17.53
C GLY A 579 9.94 17.65 16.24
N PHE A 580 11.21 17.19 16.27
CA PHE A 580 12.13 17.29 15.14
C PHE A 580 12.45 15.89 14.59
N LYS A 581 12.52 15.75 13.26
CA LYS A 581 12.90 14.51 12.56
C LYS A 581 14.11 14.76 11.65
N GLY A 582 14.95 13.73 11.46
CA GLY A 582 16.12 13.78 10.57
C GLY A 582 17.38 14.38 11.21
N ASP A 583 18.17 15.11 10.41
CA ASP A 583 19.51 15.64 10.72
C ASP A 583 19.53 16.79 11.76
N PHE A 584 18.49 16.98 12.56
CA PHE A 584 18.42 18.07 13.54
C PHE A 584 19.58 18.04 14.56
N ALA A 585 20.02 16.84 14.97
CA ALA A 585 21.20 16.66 15.82
C ALA A 585 22.51 17.14 15.16
N LYS A 586 22.63 16.93 13.85
CA LYS A 586 23.76 17.42 13.04
C LYS A 586 23.72 18.94 12.94
N PHE A 587 22.56 19.50 12.65
CA PHE A 587 22.38 20.95 12.57
C PHE A 587 22.67 21.66 13.91
N LEU A 588 22.21 21.09 15.04
CA LEU A 588 22.57 21.56 16.38
C LEU A 588 24.09 21.52 16.63
N SER A 589 24.75 20.45 16.19
CA SER A 589 26.20 20.28 16.30
C SER A 589 26.96 21.35 15.50
N GLU A 590 26.46 21.72 14.31
CA GLU A 590 27.03 22.79 13.49
C GLU A 590 26.85 24.18 14.13
N GLN A 591 25.66 24.48 14.66
CA GLN A 591 25.39 25.77 15.32
C GLN A 591 26.12 25.95 16.66
N ALA A 592 26.52 24.85 17.29
CA ALA A 592 27.32 24.84 18.52
C ALA A 592 28.76 25.34 18.32
N LYS A 593 29.31 25.25 17.09
CA LYS A 593 30.73 25.50 16.82
C LYS A 593 31.23 26.87 17.31
N PRO A 594 30.57 28.01 17.02
CA PRO A 594 31.05 29.32 17.47
C PRO A 594 31.09 29.46 19.00
N ALA A 595 30.15 28.82 19.71
CA ALA A 595 30.11 28.85 21.17
C ALA A 595 31.26 28.03 21.78
N ILE A 596 31.58 26.88 21.18
CA ILE A 596 32.72 26.04 21.56
C ILE A 596 34.05 26.78 21.29
N ASP A 597 34.15 27.46 20.15
CA ASP A 597 35.33 28.26 19.80
C ASP A 597 35.54 29.41 20.81
N ASN A 598 34.47 30.11 21.21
CA ASN A 598 34.56 31.14 22.25
C ASN A 598 35.00 30.58 23.61
N LEU A 599 34.43 29.46 24.06
CA LEU A 599 34.83 28.80 25.32
C LEU A 599 36.27 28.31 25.29
N LYS A 600 36.75 27.88 24.12
CA LYS A 600 38.16 27.53 23.91
C LYS A 600 39.06 28.74 24.09
N THR A 601 38.69 29.90 23.52
CA THR A 601 39.43 31.16 23.69
C THR A 601 39.43 31.59 25.15
N GLU A 602 38.27 31.64 25.82
CA GLU A 602 38.20 32.00 27.25
C GLU A 602 39.01 31.06 28.15
N ALA A 603 39.00 29.75 27.87
CA ALA A 603 39.83 28.78 28.58
C ALA A 603 41.33 29.02 28.35
N SER A 604 41.72 29.42 27.13
CA SER A 604 43.09 29.78 26.77
C SER A 604 43.53 31.03 27.53
N ASP A 605 42.73 32.09 27.52
CA ASP A 605 43.02 33.35 28.22
C ASP A 605 43.13 33.13 29.73
N LYS A 606 42.25 32.29 30.29
CA LYS A 606 42.31 31.91 31.70
C LYS A 606 43.55 31.09 32.04
N LEU A 607 43.99 30.22 31.13
CA LEU A 607 45.23 29.47 31.28
C LEU A 607 46.46 30.40 31.28
N GLU A 608 46.48 31.41 30.40
CA GLU A 608 47.52 32.43 30.36
C GLU A 608 47.55 33.28 31.64
N SER A 609 46.39 33.72 32.12
CA SER A 609 46.27 34.45 33.39
C SER A 609 46.77 33.61 34.58
N LEU A 610 46.39 32.33 34.67
CA LEU A 610 46.89 31.40 35.69
C LEU A 610 48.41 31.21 35.58
N ASN A 611 48.97 31.14 34.37
CA ASN A 611 50.42 31.05 34.16
C ASN A 611 51.14 32.31 34.66
N ALA A 612 50.60 33.50 34.39
CA ALA A 612 51.12 34.76 34.88
C ALA A 612 51.04 34.85 36.42
N GLU A 613 49.92 34.43 37.01
CA GLU A 613 49.72 34.39 38.46
C GLU A 613 50.67 33.40 39.15
N ILE A 614 50.85 32.20 38.61
CA ILE A 614 51.83 31.20 39.08
C ILE A 614 53.25 31.78 39.04
N LYS A 615 53.61 32.49 37.97
CA LYS A 615 54.93 33.14 37.82
C LYS A 615 55.12 34.26 38.84
N HIS A 616 54.12 35.12 39.02
CA HIS A 616 54.14 36.21 40.00
C HIS A 616 54.21 35.68 41.44
N LEU A 617 53.41 34.67 41.79
CA LEU A 617 53.44 34.02 43.12
C LEU A 617 54.79 33.37 43.39
N SER A 618 55.40 32.72 42.39
CA SER A 618 56.73 32.14 42.52
C SER A 618 57.79 33.20 42.82
N ASN A 619 57.78 34.32 42.10
CA ASN A 619 58.70 35.46 42.34
C ASN A 619 58.46 36.15 43.69
N LYS A 620 57.21 36.22 44.15
CA LYS A 620 56.82 36.82 45.43
C LYS A 620 57.28 35.95 46.62
N ILE A 621 57.21 34.63 46.47
CA ILE A 621 57.76 33.69 47.48
C ILE A 621 59.28 33.87 47.61
N GLU A 622 59.99 34.08 46.50
CA GLU A 622 61.44 34.26 46.51
C GLU A 622 61.89 35.58 47.15
N THR A 623 61.16 36.68 46.91
CA THR A 623 61.45 38.00 47.48
C THR A 623 61.10 38.10 48.97
N LEU A 624 59.95 37.56 49.39
CA LEU A 624 59.55 37.51 50.80
C LEU A 624 60.51 36.67 51.67
N GLY A 625 61.08 35.60 51.09
CA GLY A 625 62.10 34.78 51.74
C GLY A 625 63.37 35.59 52.06
N LYS A 626 63.86 36.39 51.11
CA LYS A 626 65.09 37.21 51.24
C LYS A 626 64.90 38.39 52.21
N GLU A 627 63.76 39.09 52.16
CA GLU A 627 63.51 40.25 53.04
C GLU A 627 63.35 39.89 54.51
N SER A 628 62.66 38.79 54.83
CA SER A 628 62.40 38.42 56.23
C SER A 628 63.68 38.04 56.99
N VAL A 629 64.63 37.40 56.31
CA VAL A 629 65.93 37.00 56.87
C VAL A 629 66.77 38.24 57.18
N ASN A 630 66.80 39.22 56.27
CA ASN A 630 67.51 40.49 56.46
C ASN A 630 66.95 41.34 57.62
N LYS A 631 65.62 41.38 57.80
CA LYS A 631 65.00 42.07 58.94
C LYS A 631 65.36 41.42 60.28
N GLU A 632 65.37 40.09 60.36
CA GLU A 632 65.72 39.40 61.62
C GLU A 632 67.23 39.52 61.93
N ILE A 633 68.10 39.44 60.92
CA ILE A 633 69.54 39.75 61.06
C ILE A 633 69.74 41.15 61.68
N THR A 634 69.03 42.15 61.16
CA THR A 634 69.11 43.53 61.64
C THR A 634 68.63 43.66 63.08
N ARG A 635 67.51 43.00 63.42
CA ARG A 635 66.94 42.99 64.79
C ARG A 635 67.89 42.35 65.80
N VAL A 636 68.50 41.22 65.43
CA VAL A 636 69.43 40.49 66.29
C VAL A 636 70.71 41.31 66.52
N ARG A 637 71.25 41.94 65.47
CA ARG A 637 72.40 42.88 65.58
C ARG A 637 72.13 44.03 66.53
N ARG A 638 70.95 44.68 66.42
CA ARG A 638 70.57 45.78 67.32
C ARG A 638 70.51 45.33 68.79
N LYS A 639 69.88 44.17 69.07
CA LYS A 639 69.80 43.63 70.43
C LYS A 639 71.17 43.23 71.02
N ILE A 640 72.11 42.78 70.18
CA ILE A 640 73.49 42.53 70.62
C ILE A 640 74.14 43.85 71.05
N LYS A 641 74.04 44.88 70.22
CA LYS A 641 74.58 46.23 70.50
C LYS A 641 74.02 46.83 71.78
N ASP A 642 72.70 46.72 71.99
CA ASP A 642 72.05 47.23 73.20
C ASP A 642 72.54 46.53 74.48
N LEU A 643 72.76 45.21 74.41
CA LEU A 643 73.30 44.44 75.52
C LEU A 643 74.77 44.77 75.79
N GLU A 644 75.58 44.99 74.74
CA GLU A 644 76.97 45.41 74.86
C GLU A 644 77.07 46.80 75.53
N ALA A 645 76.23 47.75 75.13
CA ALA A 645 76.12 49.05 75.78
C ALA A 645 75.73 48.93 77.26
N LYS A 646 74.75 48.07 77.57
CA LYS A 646 74.32 47.81 78.96
C LYS A 646 75.43 47.20 79.81
N VAL A 647 76.25 46.30 79.24
CA VAL A 647 77.43 45.74 79.92
C VAL A 647 78.43 46.84 80.23
N ALA A 648 78.75 47.71 79.28
CA ALA A 648 79.71 48.80 79.48
C ALA A 648 79.29 49.77 80.59
N VAL A 649 78.00 50.12 80.66
CA VAL A 649 77.45 50.97 81.73
C VAL A 649 77.56 50.28 83.10
N LEU A 650 77.22 48.99 83.17
CA LEU A 650 77.30 48.22 84.41
C LEU A 650 78.76 48.01 84.88
N GLU A 651 79.70 47.82 83.95
CA GLU A 651 81.13 47.72 84.27
C GLU A 651 81.68 49.03 84.84
N LYS A 652 81.33 50.19 84.26
CA LYS A 652 81.69 51.51 84.83
C LYS A 652 81.11 51.69 86.24
N ARG A 653 79.85 51.27 86.47
CA ARG A 653 79.21 51.34 87.80
C ARG A 653 79.90 50.42 88.81
N LEU A 654 80.34 49.23 88.39
CA LEU A 654 81.02 48.27 89.25
C LEU A 654 82.33 48.81 89.84
N VAL A 655 83.08 49.60 89.07
CA VAL A 655 84.35 50.20 89.50
C VAL A 655 84.14 51.25 90.59
N LYS A 656 83.09 52.07 90.45
CA LYS A 656 82.78 53.17 91.38
C LYS A 656 82.09 52.72 92.66
N GLU A 657 81.45 51.56 92.65
CA GLU A 657 80.67 51.06 93.78
C GLU A 657 81.58 50.71 94.98
N LYS A 658 81.20 51.08 96.20
CA LYS A 658 81.96 50.74 97.41
C LYS A 658 81.30 49.59 98.20
N ASP A 659 79.98 49.44 98.10
CA ASP A 659 79.27 48.34 98.77
C ASP A 659 79.53 46.98 98.08
N ARG A 660 79.99 46.01 98.88
CA ARG A 660 80.28 44.64 98.45
C ARG A 660 79.02 43.87 98.01
N ARG A 661 77.84 44.14 98.59
CA ARG A 661 76.57 43.51 98.18
C ARG A 661 76.14 44.03 96.81
N GLU A 662 76.18 45.34 96.59
CA GLU A 662 75.86 45.93 95.29
C GLU A 662 76.86 45.53 94.19
N LYS A 663 78.16 45.44 94.48
CA LYS A 663 79.15 44.87 93.54
C LYS A 663 78.78 43.47 93.06
N ARG A 664 78.30 42.60 93.96
CA ARG A 664 77.87 41.23 93.59
C ARG A 664 76.65 41.25 92.67
N LYS A 665 75.65 42.12 92.93
CA LYS A 665 74.48 42.27 92.06
C LYS A 665 74.86 42.77 90.67
N ILE A 666 75.72 43.78 90.60
CA ILE A 666 76.21 44.33 89.32
C ILE A 666 77.00 43.28 88.53
N ARG A 667 77.90 42.51 89.17
CA ARG A 667 78.61 41.39 88.51
C ARG A 667 77.68 40.32 87.95
N ARG A 668 76.62 39.95 88.68
CA ARG A 668 75.59 39.00 88.19
C ARG A 668 74.85 39.56 86.98
N ALA A 669 74.50 40.84 87.00
CA ALA A 669 73.84 41.51 85.87
C ALA A 669 74.73 41.56 84.62
N ILE A 670 76.03 41.88 84.78
CA ILE A 670 77.02 41.83 83.69
C ILE A 670 77.14 40.42 83.13
N ARG A 671 77.28 39.40 83.99
CA ARG A 671 77.40 38.00 83.55
C ARG A 671 76.17 37.55 82.77
N LYS A 672 74.96 37.88 83.24
CA LYS A 672 73.70 37.58 82.55
C LYS A 672 73.61 38.27 81.19
N ALA A 673 74.04 39.54 81.10
CA ALA A 673 74.07 40.27 79.84
C ALA A 673 75.11 39.72 78.85
N LYS A 674 76.31 39.34 79.32
CA LYS A 674 77.35 38.68 78.49
C LYS A 674 76.89 37.32 77.94
N ILE A 675 76.20 36.51 78.74
CA ILE A 675 75.57 35.26 78.26
C ILE A 675 74.51 35.56 77.20
N GLY A 676 73.69 36.59 77.41
CA GLY A 676 72.69 37.03 76.43
C GLY A 676 73.28 37.49 75.10
N ILE A 677 74.45 38.14 75.12
CA ILE A 677 75.22 38.50 73.92
C ILE A 677 75.71 37.24 73.20
N GLY A 678 76.29 36.28 73.94
CA GLY A 678 76.79 35.02 73.40
C GLY A 678 75.72 34.24 72.62
N LEU A 679 74.56 34.01 73.25
CA LEU A 679 73.43 33.31 72.60
C LEU A 679 72.94 34.01 71.33
N LYS A 680 72.89 35.35 71.34
CA LYS A 680 72.47 36.12 70.16
C LYS A 680 73.50 36.13 69.05
N LYS A 681 74.80 36.11 69.35
CA LYS A 681 75.86 35.97 68.34
C LYS A 681 75.81 34.60 67.67
N THR A 682 75.57 33.53 68.42
CA THR A 682 75.36 32.19 67.84
C THR A 682 74.15 32.13 66.92
N TYR A 683 73.03 32.74 67.32
CA TYR A 683 71.83 32.83 66.47
C TYR A 683 72.06 33.70 65.22
N LEU A 684 72.81 34.80 65.34
CA LEU A 684 73.19 35.65 64.20
C LEU A 684 74.08 34.90 63.20
N ASN A 685 75.07 34.13 63.69
CA ASN A 685 75.93 33.32 62.83
C ASN A 685 75.15 32.22 62.10
N ALA A 686 74.15 31.62 62.76
CA ALA A 686 73.23 30.68 62.11
C ALA A 686 72.38 31.34 61.00
N LEU A 687 72.05 32.63 61.12
CA LEU A 687 71.35 33.40 60.07
C LEU A 687 72.28 33.85 58.92
N LEU A 688 73.60 33.92 59.15
CA LEU A 688 74.58 34.42 58.17
C LEU A 688 75.23 33.31 57.31
N ASN A 689 75.25 32.06 57.79
CA ASN A 689 75.83 30.95 57.03
C ASN A 689 74.83 30.42 55.97
N PRO A 690 75.22 30.36 54.68
CA PRO A 690 74.37 29.81 53.63
C PRO A 690 74.37 28.29 53.73
N GLY A 691 73.25 27.70 54.20
CA GLY A 691 73.03 26.25 54.16
C GLY A 691 72.39 25.59 55.39
N GLY A 692 72.16 26.32 56.49
CA GLY A 692 71.64 25.72 57.72
C GLY A 692 70.14 25.94 57.94
N LYS A 693 69.35 24.86 57.90
CA LYS A 693 67.92 24.76 58.25
C LYS A 693 67.55 25.43 59.59
N VAL A 694 67.38 26.75 59.66
CA VAL A 694 66.70 27.39 60.80
C VAL A 694 65.93 28.63 60.37
N VAL A 695 64.72 28.43 59.87
CA VAL A 695 63.60 29.26 60.34
C VAL A 695 62.33 28.39 60.42
N LYS A 696 62.03 27.83 61.60
CA LYS A 696 60.72 27.22 61.91
C LYS A 696 59.61 28.28 62.07
N GLY A 697 59.76 29.42 61.40
CA GLY A 697 59.00 30.65 61.61
C GLY A 697 59.18 31.71 60.52
N VAL A 698 59.55 31.34 59.28
CA VAL A 698 59.32 32.21 58.12
C VAL A 698 57.80 32.24 57.91
N THR A 699 57.22 33.30 58.46
CA THR A 699 55.92 33.93 58.20
C THR A 699 54.81 33.07 57.58
N LYS A 700 53.63 33.03 58.24
CA LYS A 700 52.35 32.54 57.70
C LYS A 700 52.10 32.95 56.23
N ALA A 701 52.63 34.10 55.82
CA ALA A 701 52.57 34.62 54.45
C ALA A 701 53.22 33.70 53.39
N VAL A 702 54.37 33.08 53.66
CA VAL A 702 55.05 32.19 52.69
C VAL A 702 54.33 30.85 52.58
N ALA A 703 53.85 30.30 53.70
CA ALA A 703 53.04 29.08 53.69
C ALA A 703 51.69 29.27 52.97
N ALA A 704 51.03 30.42 53.18
CA ALA A 704 49.81 30.77 52.46
C ALA A 704 50.05 30.89 50.95
N ALA A 705 51.10 31.61 50.53
CA ALA A 705 51.45 31.76 49.12
C ALA A 705 51.80 30.42 48.44
N THR A 706 52.45 29.50 49.16
CA THR A 706 52.79 28.16 48.64
C THR A 706 51.55 27.29 48.44
N LYS A 707 50.57 27.38 49.37
CA LYS A 707 49.27 26.70 49.21
C LYS A 707 48.51 27.26 48.00
N THR A 708 48.42 28.58 47.87
CA THR A 708 47.80 29.24 46.72
C THR A 708 48.47 28.85 45.39
N LEU A 709 49.80 28.71 45.36
CA LEU A 709 50.54 28.23 44.19
C LEU A 709 50.19 26.77 43.82
N SER A 710 50.01 25.89 44.82
CA SER A 710 49.59 24.50 44.59
C SER A 710 48.17 24.43 44.04
N ASP A 711 47.25 25.20 44.61
CA ASP A 711 45.86 25.27 44.17
C ASP A 711 45.78 25.83 42.73
N ALA A 712 46.57 26.86 42.41
CA ALA A 712 46.68 27.41 41.05
C ALA A 712 47.24 26.39 40.05
N LYS A 713 48.21 25.55 40.43
CA LYS A 713 48.75 24.47 39.57
C LYS A 713 47.74 23.34 39.34
N LEU A 714 46.91 23.00 40.33
CA LEU A 714 45.81 22.04 40.16
C LEU A 714 44.74 22.58 39.22
N LEU A 715 44.36 23.85 39.40
CA LEU A 715 43.43 24.54 38.50
C LEU A 715 43.97 24.60 37.07
N LYS A 716 45.27 24.90 36.88
CA LYS A 716 45.95 24.86 35.58
C LYS A 716 45.76 23.51 34.88
N LYS A 717 46.04 22.39 35.57
CA LYS A 717 45.85 21.04 35.01
C LYS A 717 44.39 20.75 34.64
N GLY A 718 43.44 21.26 35.42
CA GLY A 718 42.01 21.17 35.11
C GLY A 718 41.67 21.92 33.82
N VAL A 719 42.12 23.17 33.69
CA VAL A 719 41.89 24.02 32.52
C VAL A 719 42.54 23.44 31.26
N GLU A 720 43.77 22.89 31.35
CA GLU A 720 44.45 22.24 30.22
C GLU A 720 43.67 21.03 29.68
N LYS A 721 43.12 20.19 30.57
CA LYS A 721 42.26 19.05 30.16
C LYS A 721 40.97 19.52 29.49
N THR A 722 40.35 20.58 30.00
CA THR A 722 39.16 21.18 29.40
C THR A 722 39.47 21.73 28.00
N LEU A 723 40.62 22.38 27.82
CA LEU A 723 41.05 22.96 26.54
C LEU A 723 41.37 21.89 25.48
N ASP A 724 41.96 20.76 25.89
CA ASP A 724 42.13 19.57 25.03
C ASP A 724 40.77 18.98 24.61
N GLY A 725 39.83 18.88 25.56
CA GLY A 725 38.45 18.44 25.28
C GLY A 725 37.74 19.32 24.25
N PHE A 726 37.82 20.65 24.38
CA PHE A 726 37.26 21.58 23.40
C PHE A 726 37.95 21.46 22.03
N SER A 727 39.27 21.30 21.99
CA SER A 727 40.02 21.16 20.74
C SER A 727 39.63 19.89 19.97
N LYS A 728 39.43 18.78 20.67
CA LYS A 728 38.91 17.52 20.09
C LYS A 728 37.48 17.69 19.57
N MET A 729 36.63 18.45 20.27
CA MET A 729 35.25 18.72 19.86
C MET A 729 35.20 19.53 18.56
N VAL A 730 35.97 20.62 18.46
CA VAL A 730 36.09 21.42 17.24
C VAL A 730 36.60 20.57 16.07
N GLY A 731 37.59 19.71 16.31
CA GLY A 731 38.11 18.77 15.30
C GLY A 731 37.10 17.71 14.85
N ALA A 732 36.28 17.19 15.76
CA ALA A 732 35.22 16.23 15.44
C ALA A 732 34.08 16.90 14.64
N LEU A 733 33.67 18.10 15.04
CA LEU A 733 32.67 18.90 14.32
C LEU A 733 33.12 19.26 12.91
N ALA A 734 34.40 19.62 12.73
CA ALA A 734 34.98 19.89 11.41
C ALA A 734 34.96 18.67 10.47
N LYS A 735 34.89 17.45 11.02
CA LYS A 735 34.74 16.18 10.28
C LYS A 735 33.28 15.73 10.14
N GLY A 736 32.31 16.57 10.54
CA GLY A 736 30.88 16.28 10.45
C GLY A 736 30.33 15.35 11.54
N ALA A 737 31.06 15.14 12.64
CA ALA A 737 30.58 14.31 13.73
C ALA A 737 29.39 14.95 14.46
N GLN A 738 28.39 14.14 14.80
CA GLN A 738 27.27 14.57 15.64
C GLN A 738 27.67 14.46 17.11
N ILE A 739 27.75 15.59 17.82
CA ILE A 739 28.11 15.64 19.25
C ILE A 739 26.90 15.59 20.17
N PHE A 740 25.70 15.85 19.63
CA PHE A 740 24.43 15.74 20.34
C PHE A 740 23.66 14.51 19.89
N GLN A 741 23.13 13.76 20.84
CA GLN A 741 22.12 12.73 20.60
C GLN A 741 20.82 13.14 21.29
N ILE A 742 19.82 13.51 20.50
CA ILE A 742 18.53 13.95 21.01
C ILE A 742 17.73 12.71 21.43
N LYS A 743 17.34 12.66 22.70
CA LYS A 743 16.51 11.57 23.26
C LYS A 743 15.04 11.96 23.28
N GLU A 744 14.75 13.24 23.51
CA GLU A 744 13.40 13.78 23.58
C GLU A 744 13.43 15.25 23.17
N ALA A 745 12.51 15.67 22.31
CA ALA A 745 12.32 17.07 21.97
C ALA A 745 10.83 17.30 21.74
N ILE A 746 10.14 17.68 22.80
CA ILE A 746 8.71 17.91 22.82
C ILE A 746 8.49 19.39 23.14
N GLY A 747 7.84 20.09 22.23
CA GLY A 747 7.30 21.41 22.48
C GLY A 747 5.79 21.41 22.55
N GLU A 748 5.24 22.41 23.24
CA GLU A 748 3.80 22.69 23.28
C GLU A 748 3.55 24.14 22.89
N PHE A 749 2.42 24.38 22.24
CA PHE A 749 1.95 25.71 21.89
C PHE A 749 0.43 25.74 21.86
N ASN A 750 -0.19 26.64 22.62
CA ASN A 750 -1.64 26.73 22.68
C ASN A 750 -2.22 27.87 21.81
N ALA A 751 -3.54 27.81 21.57
CA ALA A 751 -4.21 28.73 20.66
C ALA A 751 -4.15 30.20 21.12
N ASP A 752 -4.29 30.46 22.43
CA ASP A 752 -4.22 31.80 23.00
C ASP A 752 -2.81 32.38 22.95
N GLU A 753 -1.78 31.53 23.16
CA GLU A 753 -0.38 31.90 22.99
C GLU A 753 -0.07 32.23 21.52
N ALA A 754 -0.63 31.47 20.57
CA ALA A 754 -0.52 31.74 19.14
C ALA A 754 -1.20 33.05 18.74
N ALA A 755 -2.43 33.28 19.20
CA ALA A 755 -3.19 34.49 18.93
C ALA A 755 -2.52 35.74 19.53
N ALA A 756 -1.91 35.61 20.71
CA ALA A 756 -1.11 36.66 21.35
C ALA A 756 0.29 36.82 20.74
N GLY A 757 0.65 36.06 19.69
CA GLY A 757 1.95 36.13 19.03
C GLY A 757 3.12 35.67 19.89
N LYS A 758 2.86 34.90 20.97
CA LYS A 758 3.91 34.33 21.83
C LYS A 758 4.70 33.27 21.08
N LEU A 759 5.94 33.04 21.50
CA LEU A 759 6.77 31.98 20.93
C LEU A 759 6.41 30.62 21.54
N PRO A 760 6.40 29.54 20.75
CA PRO A 760 6.21 28.20 21.27
C PRO A 760 7.32 27.80 22.24
N LYS A 761 7.03 26.90 23.18
CA LYS A 761 7.97 26.47 24.21
C LYS A 761 8.28 24.99 24.07
N LEU A 762 9.56 24.64 24.15
CA LEU A 762 9.99 23.27 24.36
C LEU A 762 9.73 22.92 25.83
N ILE A 763 8.71 22.09 26.09
CA ILE A 763 8.37 21.65 27.44
C ILE A 763 9.39 20.64 27.98
N SER A 764 9.98 19.85 27.10
CA SER A 764 10.99 18.85 27.43
C SER A 764 11.96 18.73 26.26
N PHE A 765 13.23 19.02 26.51
CA PHE A 765 14.31 18.79 25.56
C PHE A 765 15.44 18.05 26.27
N ILE A 766 15.62 16.78 25.92
CA ILE A 766 16.63 15.91 26.50
C ILE A 766 17.63 15.55 25.40
N ALA A 767 18.88 15.93 25.61
CA ALA A 767 19.98 15.53 24.75
C ALA A 767 21.11 14.92 25.58
N GLU A 768 21.76 13.91 25.01
CA GLU A 768 23.05 13.42 25.48
C GLU A 768 24.14 14.12 24.67
N VAL A 769 25.06 14.79 25.38
CA VAL A 769 26.26 15.36 24.79
C VAL A 769 27.36 14.30 24.85
N ASN A 770 27.82 13.84 23.69
CA ASN A 770 28.84 12.82 23.56
C ASN A 770 30.15 13.45 23.06
N VAL A 771 30.99 13.86 24.02
CA VAL A 771 32.28 14.48 23.72
C VAL A 771 33.39 13.43 23.87
N PRO A 772 34.23 13.21 22.84
CA PRO A 772 35.36 12.29 22.95
C PRO A 772 36.29 12.66 24.11
N GLY A 773 36.50 11.73 25.06
CA GLY A 773 37.37 11.92 26.22
C GLY A 773 36.71 12.58 27.44
N VAL A 774 35.41 12.90 27.37
CA VAL A 774 34.61 13.39 28.51
C VAL A 774 33.46 12.41 28.76
N PRO A 775 33.07 12.15 30.01
CA PRO A 775 31.86 11.37 30.30
C PRO A 775 30.64 11.95 29.59
N LYS A 776 29.75 11.09 29.08
CA LYS A 776 28.49 11.52 28.46
C LYS A 776 27.68 12.32 29.46
N VAL A 777 27.26 13.52 29.07
CA VAL A 777 26.43 14.39 29.92
C VAL A 777 25.02 14.44 29.35
N ARG A 778 24.04 14.04 30.15
CA ARG A 778 22.63 14.20 29.81
C ARG A 778 22.18 15.59 30.26
N VAL A 779 21.77 16.42 29.30
CA VAL A 779 21.23 17.75 29.56
C VAL A 779 19.72 17.72 29.36
N ASN A 780 18.98 18.25 30.34
CA ASN A 780 17.54 18.39 30.29
C ASN A 780 17.19 19.88 30.35
N LEU A 781 16.65 20.40 29.25
CA LEU A 781 16.13 21.75 29.18
C LEU A 781 14.60 21.71 29.20
N ARG A 782 14.00 22.58 29.99
CA ARG A 782 12.55 22.73 30.11
C ARG A 782 12.15 24.18 29.86
N ASN A 783 10.98 24.37 29.26
CA ASN A 783 10.38 25.66 28.97
C ASN A 783 11.25 26.60 28.12
N VAL A 784 12.02 26.05 27.17
CA VAL A 784 12.88 26.87 26.28
C VAL A 784 12.01 27.50 25.20
N GLN A 785 12.04 28.82 25.06
CA GLN A 785 11.35 29.50 23.97
C GLN A 785 12.00 29.16 22.64
N PHE A 786 11.19 28.81 21.64
CA PHE A 786 11.64 28.45 20.31
C PHE A 786 10.97 29.33 19.27
N ASN A 787 11.74 30.14 18.55
CA ASN A 787 11.20 31.04 17.55
C ASN A 787 11.12 30.37 16.18
N LEU A 788 9.92 29.90 15.81
CA LEU A 788 9.68 29.30 14.49
C LEU A 788 9.92 30.26 13.31
N LYS A 789 9.87 31.59 13.53
CA LYS A 789 10.20 32.58 12.47
C LYS A 789 11.70 32.77 12.29
N LYS A 790 12.50 32.47 13.33
CA LYS A 790 13.97 32.57 13.34
C LYS A 790 14.58 31.27 13.89
N PRO A 791 14.36 30.14 13.23
CA PRO A 791 14.70 28.83 13.78
C PRO A 791 16.21 28.65 13.96
N LYS A 792 17.03 29.23 13.07
CA LYS A 792 18.50 29.17 13.20
C LYS A 792 18.98 29.83 14.48
N ASP A 793 18.40 30.99 14.83
CA ASP A 793 18.75 31.73 16.04
C ASP A 793 18.35 30.93 17.28
N SER A 794 17.13 30.39 17.32
CA SER A 794 16.68 29.56 18.45
C SER A 794 17.44 28.24 18.59
N VAL A 795 17.86 27.62 17.49
CA VAL A 795 18.72 26.44 17.52
C VAL A 795 20.11 26.80 18.02
N LYS A 796 20.66 27.95 17.62
CA LYS A 796 21.93 28.47 18.14
C LYS A 796 21.84 28.73 19.65
N ASP A 797 20.78 29.38 20.11
CA ASP A 797 20.55 29.64 21.53
C ASP A 797 20.42 28.33 22.32
N LEU A 798 19.72 27.35 21.75
CA LEU A 798 19.57 26.02 22.35
C LEU A 798 20.90 25.26 22.38
N ALA A 799 21.71 25.33 21.33
CA ALA A 799 23.05 24.76 21.29
C ALA A 799 23.96 25.39 22.35
N ILE A 800 23.92 26.72 22.49
CA ILE A 800 24.64 27.47 23.53
C ILE A 800 24.19 27.01 24.92
N ALA A 801 22.87 26.91 25.15
CA ALA A 801 22.32 26.46 26.43
C ALA A 801 22.73 25.02 26.78
N LEU A 802 22.77 24.12 25.79
CA LEU A 802 23.25 22.75 25.97
C LEU A 802 24.72 22.70 26.37
N ILE A 803 25.56 23.53 25.76
CA ILE A 803 26.99 23.62 26.08
C ILE A 803 27.19 24.27 27.45
N ALA A 804 26.49 25.36 27.74
CA ALA A 804 26.58 26.07 29.02
C ALA A 804 26.05 25.24 30.20
N GLY A 805 25.11 24.32 29.95
CA GLY A 805 24.61 23.35 30.93
C GLY A 805 25.63 22.28 31.33
N ILE A 806 26.75 22.14 30.61
CA ILE A 806 27.86 21.26 30.98
C ILE A 806 28.62 21.89 32.15
N LYS A 807 28.10 21.72 33.36
CA LYS A 807 28.86 22.04 34.58
C LYS A 807 29.98 21.00 34.70
N PHE A 808 31.21 21.39 34.40
CA PHE A 808 32.38 20.63 34.80
C PHE A 808 32.42 20.64 36.33
N SER A 809 32.05 19.53 36.96
CA SER A 809 32.13 19.38 38.42
C SER A 809 33.57 19.66 38.86
N LYS A 810 33.70 20.46 39.94
CA LYS A 810 34.97 20.77 40.58
C LYS A 810 35.77 19.52 40.95
#